data_AF-A0A9P5CLV1-F1
#
_entry.id   AF-A0A9P5CLV1-F1
#
_cell.length_a   1.000
_cell.length_b   1.000
_cell.length_c   1.000
_cell.angle_alpha   90.00
_cell.angle_beta   90.00
_cell.angle_gamma   90.00
#
_symmetry.space_group_name_H-M   'P 1'
#
loop_
_entity.id
_entity.type
_entity.pdbx_description
1 polymer ?
#
loop_
_entity_poly.entity_id
_entity_poly.type
_entity_poly.pdbx_seq_one_letter_code
_entity_poly.pdbx_strand_id
1 'polypeptide(L)'
;MDELLSPVSSTYYKPSGDEKPLEHVNRTPPQASSVPSNFEASSIEDVIKALKSEPDYDVLISALRLLSCDNQKLRGFKIGSPGPEAAQVIQTLVTEIVPNYWTLLKESCVEDGNADLDLLLNALRSLTGLNAILLRIRSHIQEKKGETPEAKRSDVLLNLKIDLEVLSAILEGHGRVMGIWTAVSDGEDVVKRRIMSKEFVNVLGSGRIISLSAEAEALISQDRTKLSWIADGLEYSRWLAHNILAWSKEAQEPEGEKIVADLLSKVMHLGYSETVIKIIVSELINEHQRDESLQAIFNHLPYSQQRTILFGLLKSLSETYLNDLGACGAPSDESIISAAAGVVTNLVADEPKYRSHLITWLTTATGAGLGDAVGIRRAILAVLAPNQDDIITVFSKSLSQFGDYLYIRHTPVLQQEVHAQVLLLSAGYLQRLAPLKLALQVRGGTFMQMISKRLEASQTRARLLGMIVGEALSQLVEKSDKRLDFKMEETKSEEALWYKSLVELSDAVGSTDPLKSSLLHVRDDRTKLHRQARKPASTPKPASSTGTTRVIIEEVDSDEEMEDDIIPLKKPDDDDEDSDNDPETVKRDRPKAPVYVRSLITYLRDTENYDRQKLAVTTAPTLIRRKANFGTEVKEHAEELATLLVGLQDTYDIENFDDLRLQSMIAIIVAQPQKMGPWFGKTFFDGDYSVALRVSVLTVLGLGARELAGFITSEFASAASFPSKMLPERMEKLYVEDVTSGNQLQSSSTLKALPLTALDTISKSLTSDFMAPIAANAADTATGPDVLKLSTFRSRLEQQNTSVSKGREKPRIRAIPNTTAQLIATSFFFPLSARFQSAIRSSAGRARGIIFQPFLLSLYLKTLALLLHAAGPSTLALPDMTTELWGILLGSSVRAHAVGDLGVTHAMLFALLTMLEVNGDRMRDICQTMSREVIETQEWVVQVFHGIRGEDGSGEEAEVKALAAGCLVRINEGMEKYRMLLMGDMIG
;
A
#
# COMPACT_ATOMS: atom_id res chain seq x y z
N MET A 1 5.28 -79.23 22.99
CA MET A 1 4.43 -78.48 23.93
C MET A 1 5.34 -77.63 24.81
N ASP A 2 6.24 -76.88 24.18
CA ASP A 2 5.96 -75.63 23.43
C ASP A 2 6.00 -74.48 24.44
N GLU A 3 7.16 -73.84 24.58
CA GLU A 3 7.58 -72.75 23.69
C GLU A 3 6.58 -71.61 23.73
N LEU A 4 6.91 -70.54 24.47
CA LEU A 4 6.75 -69.15 24.00
C LEU A 4 7.14 -68.08 25.03
N LEU A 5 8.00 -68.34 26.02
CA LEU A 5 8.46 -67.28 26.92
C LEU A 5 9.95 -67.42 27.29
N SER A 6 10.83 -66.95 26.40
CA SER A 6 12.20 -66.55 26.75
C SER A 6 12.52 -65.19 26.13
N PRO A 7 12.92 -64.18 26.93
CA PRO A 7 13.25 -62.84 26.44
C PRO A 7 14.67 -62.80 25.86
N VAL A 8 14.85 -62.19 24.69
CA VAL A 8 16.16 -62.00 24.06
C VAL A 8 16.81 -60.73 24.61
N SER A 9 18.02 -60.89 25.16
CA SER A 9 18.88 -59.84 25.73
C SER A 9 19.56 -59.00 24.65
N SER A 10 19.65 -57.69 24.89
CA SER A 10 20.41 -56.72 24.10
C SER A 10 21.93 -56.86 24.34
N THR A 11 22.73 -56.59 23.30
CA THR A 11 24.13 -56.19 23.49
C THR A 11 24.44 -54.96 22.64
N TYR A 12 24.90 -53.92 23.33
CA TYR A 12 25.47 -52.70 22.78
C TYR A 12 26.95 -52.94 22.43
N TYR A 13 27.41 -52.41 21.30
CA TYR A 13 28.83 -52.10 21.10
C TYR A 13 29.00 -50.61 20.84
N LYS A 14 29.86 -50.00 21.66
CA LYS A 14 30.30 -48.59 21.59
C LYS A 14 31.62 -48.48 20.81
N PRO A 15 31.96 -47.26 20.35
CA PRO A 15 32.89 -46.99 19.24
C PRO A 15 34.33 -46.69 19.70
N SER A 16 35.31 -46.80 18.78
CA SER A 16 36.40 -45.81 18.52
C SER A 16 37.49 -46.39 17.61
N GLY A 17 38.09 -45.55 16.75
CA GLY A 17 39.44 -45.78 16.18
C GLY A 17 39.65 -45.35 14.72
N ASP A 18 39.85 -44.05 14.49
CA ASP A 18 40.70 -43.36 13.49
C ASP A 18 40.83 -43.81 12.01
N GLU A 19 40.39 -42.88 11.13
CA GLU A 19 41.04 -42.27 9.94
C GLU A 19 41.78 -43.09 8.84
N LYS A 20 41.10 -43.20 7.67
CA LYS A 20 41.53 -43.10 6.23
C LYS A 20 42.67 -44.00 5.66
N PRO A 21 42.81 -44.14 4.32
CA PRO A 21 41.83 -44.32 3.22
C PRO A 21 42.14 -45.58 2.38
N LEU A 22 41.18 -46.19 1.67
CA LEU A 22 41.44 -47.28 0.71
C LEU A 22 40.77 -46.92 -0.62
N GLU A 23 41.50 -46.31 -1.55
CA GLU A 23 42.23 -46.95 -2.66
C GLU A 23 41.32 -47.52 -3.76
N HIS A 24 41.32 -46.81 -4.89
CA HIS A 24 40.83 -47.25 -6.19
C HIS A 24 41.47 -48.59 -6.57
N VAL A 25 40.66 -49.64 -6.66
CA VAL A 25 41.04 -50.86 -7.38
C VAL A 25 40.31 -50.87 -8.73
N ASN A 26 41.04 -50.45 -9.76
CA ASN A 26 40.72 -50.73 -11.15
C ASN A 26 40.66 -52.26 -11.35
N ARG A 27 39.48 -52.80 -11.64
CA ARG A 27 39.33 -54.11 -12.30
C ARG A 27 38.63 -53.91 -13.63
N THR A 28 39.40 -54.02 -14.71
CA THR A 28 38.90 -54.23 -16.08
C THR A 28 38.08 -55.53 -16.17
N PRO A 29 37.13 -55.59 -17.12
CA PRO A 29 35.91 -56.39 -17.01
C PRO A 29 36.07 -57.83 -17.52
N PRO A 30 35.23 -58.78 -17.10
CA PRO A 30 34.96 -59.96 -17.93
C PRO A 30 34.01 -59.56 -19.06
N GLN A 31 34.45 -59.80 -20.29
CA GLN A 31 33.60 -59.73 -21.49
C GLN A 31 32.35 -60.60 -21.29
N ALA A 32 31.19 -59.94 -21.31
CA ALA A 32 29.89 -60.58 -21.57
C ALA A 32 29.22 -59.81 -22.70
N SER A 33 29.24 -60.43 -23.89
CA SER A 33 28.37 -60.24 -25.06
C SER A 33 27.69 -58.88 -25.23
N SER A 34 28.20 -58.12 -26.20
CA SER A 34 27.46 -57.12 -26.96
C SER A 34 26.16 -57.72 -27.54
N VAL A 35 25.01 -57.37 -26.96
CA VAL A 35 23.70 -57.50 -27.59
C VAL A 35 23.37 -56.14 -28.20
N PRO A 36 22.85 -56.05 -29.44
CA PRO A 36 22.58 -54.77 -30.07
C PRO A 36 21.50 -53.99 -29.32
N SER A 37 21.89 -52.79 -28.93
CA SER A 37 21.13 -51.70 -28.32
C SER A 37 20.12 -51.10 -29.29
N ASN A 38 19.04 -51.82 -29.61
CA ASN A 38 17.88 -51.24 -30.29
C ASN A 38 16.61 -51.95 -29.77
N PHE A 39 15.93 -51.33 -28.82
CA PHE A 39 14.58 -51.72 -28.45
C PHE A 39 13.64 -51.43 -29.64
N GLU A 40 13.30 -52.44 -30.43
CA GLU A 40 12.36 -52.35 -31.55
C GLU A 40 10.95 -52.77 -31.13
N ALA A 41 10.20 -51.86 -30.50
CA ALA A 41 8.78 -52.09 -30.25
C ALA A 41 7.94 -51.84 -31.51
N SER A 42 7.02 -52.78 -31.79
CA SER A 42 6.09 -52.72 -32.93
C SER A 42 4.69 -52.21 -32.54
N SER A 43 4.37 -52.22 -31.25
CA SER A 43 3.07 -51.85 -30.70
C SER A 43 3.19 -51.06 -29.39
N ILE A 44 2.17 -50.26 -29.05
CA ILE A 44 2.12 -49.46 -27.81
C ILE A 44 2.06 -50.37 -26.57
N GLU A 45 1.44 -51.53 -26.68
CA GLU A 45 1.38 -52.52 -25.59
C GLU A 45 2.76 -53.05 -25.21
N ASP A 46 3.67 -53.20 -26.18
CA ASP A 46 5.04 -53.63 -25.92
C ASP A 46 5.85 -52.55 -25.19
N VAL A 47 5.59 -51.27 -25.51
CA VAL A 47 6.17 -50.13 -24.80
C VAL A 47 5.65 -50.06 -23.36
N ILE A 48 4.35 -50.24 -23.14
CA ILE A 48 3.76 -50.26 -21.78
C ILE A 48 4.33 -51.43 -20.97
N LYS A 49 4.46 -52.62 -21.56
CA LYS A 49 5.06 -53.79 -20.88
C LYS A 49 6.51 -53.54 -20.50
N ALA A 50 7.29 -52.92 -21.39
CA ALA A 50 8.69 -52.58 -21.14
C ALA A 50 8.84 -51.53 -20.03
N LEU A 51 7.98 -50.51 -20.00
CA LEU A 51 7.96 -49.50 -18.94
C LEU A 51 7.57 -50.10 -17.58
N LYS A 52 6.65 -51.08 -17.57
CA LYS A 52 6.23 -51.80 -16.35
C LYS A 52 7.25 -52.77 -15.78
N SER A 53 8.22 -53.18 -16.58
CA SER A 53 9.26 -54.12 -16.15
C SER A 53 10.51 -53.43 -15.58
N GLU A 54 10.43 -52.15 -15.20
CA GLU A 54 11.56 -51.35 -14.71
C GLU A 54 12.80 -51.43 -15.64
N PRO A 55 12.74 -50.80 -16.83
CA PRO A 55 13.72 -51.01 -17.89
C PRO A 55 15.09 -50.37 -17.60
N ASP A 56 16.17 -50.99 -18.10
CA ASP A 56 17.52 -50.40 -18.09
C ASP A 56 17.53 -49.01 -18.75
N TYR A 57 18.46 -48.13 -18.35
CA TYR A 57 18.55 -46.71 -18.77
C TYR A 57 18.47 -46.53 -20.31
N ASP A 58 19.19 -47.34 -21.08
CA ASP A 58 19.19 -47.28 -22.55
C ASP A 58 17.85 -47.70 -23.17
N VAL A 59 17.15 -48.65 -22.53
CA VAL A 59 15.83 -49.13 -22.97
C VAL A 59 14.76 -48.09 -22.64
N LEU A 60 14.86 -47.43 -21.48
CA LEU A 60 13.98 -46.32 -21.09
C LEU A 60 14.08 -45.15 -22.08
N ILE A 61 15.29 -44.71 -22.41
CA ILE A 61 15.50 -43.61 -23.36
C ILE A 61 15.00 -44.00 -24.75
N SER A 62 15.28 -45.23 -25.19
CA SER A 62 14.78 -45.72 -26.48
C SER A 62 13.25 -45.72 -26.54
N ALA A 63 12.59 -46.13 -25.45
CA ALA A 63 11.13 -46.07 -25.32
C ALA A 63 10.61 -44.62 -25.33
N LEU A 64 11.26 -43.68 -24.62
CA LEU A 64 10.87 -42.27 -24.60
C LEU A 64 11.07 -41.59 -25.97
N ARG A 65 12.15 -41.91 -26.70
CA ARG A 65 12.38 -41.43 -28.07
C ARG A 65 11.32 -41.96 -29.06
N LEU A 66 10.88 -43.20 -28.89
CA LEU A 66 9.79 -43.77 -29.68
C LEU A 66 8.46 -43.06 -29.44
N LEU A 67 8.23 -42.59 -28.21
CA LEU A 67 7.04 -41.85 -27.79
C LEU A 67 7.08 -40.35 -28.18
N SER A 68 8.25 -39.74 -28.33
CA SER A 68 8.40 -38.32 -28.69
C SER A 68 8.32 -38.02 -30.19
N CYS A 69 8.63 -39.00 -31.04
CA CYS A 69 8.58 -38.84 -32.49
C CYS A 69 7.20 -39.23 -33.02
N ASP A 70 6.64 -38.43 -33.94
CA ASP A 70 5.48 -38.77 -34.78
C ASP A 70 5.86 -39.95 -35.69
N ASN A 71 5.89 -41.15 -35.11
CA ASN A 71 6.41 -42.34 -35.74
C ASN A 71 5.27 -43.09 -36.43
N GLN A 72 5.36 -43.20 -37.76
CA GLN A 72 4.48 -44.06 -38.59
C GLN A 72 4.45 -45.53 -38.10
N LYS A 73 5.47 -45.98 -37.36
CA LYS A 73 5.55 -47.32 -36.76
C LYS A 73 4.52 -47.57 -35.65
N LEU A 74 4.10 -46.55 -34.91
CA LEU A 74 3.10 -46.66 -33.83
C LEU A 74 1.69 -46.27 -34.31
N ARG A 75 1.36 -46.47 -35.60
CA ARG A 75 0.06 -46.14 -36.20
C ARG A 75 -0.42 -44.70 -35.96
N GLY A 76 0.51 -43.73 -35.87
CA GLY A 76 0.16 -42.32 -35.65
C GLY A 76 -0.27 -41.98 -34.21
N PHE A 77 0.11 -42.80 -33.23
CA PHE A 77 -0.12 -42.51 -31.82
C PHE A 77 0.66 -41.28 -31.35
N LYS A 78 -0.06 -40.35 -30.69
CA LYS A 78 0.51 -39.16 -30.05
C LYS A 78 0.23 -39.23 -28.56
N ILE A 79 1.26 -39.12 -27.74
CA ILE A 79 1.09 -39.20 -26.28
C ILE A 79 0.31 -38.00 -25.69
N GLY A 80 0.32 -36.87 -26.41
CA GLY A 80 -0.40 -35.66 -26.04
C GLY A 80 -1.91 -35.74 -26.26
N SER A 81 -2.38 -36.66 -27.12
CA SER A 81 -3.81 -36.78 -27.41
C SER A 81 -4.54 -37.56 -26.31
N PRO A 82 -5.77 -37.16 -25.97
CA PRO A 82 -6.54 -37.77 -24.89
C PRO A 82 -7.13 -39.12 -25.29
N GLY A 83 -6.36 -40.20 -25.12
CA GLY A 83 -6.80 -41.57 -25.35
C GLY A 83 -6.62 -42.48 -24.13
N PRO A 84 -7.31 -43.63 -24.05
CA PRO A 84 -7.13 -44.61 -22.98
C PRO A 84 -5.71 -45.20 -22.97
N GLU A 85 -5.14 -45.43 -24.15
CA GLU A 85 -3.76 -45.92 -24.31
C GLU A 85 -2.73 -44.87 -23.86
N ALA A 86 -2.93 -43.59 -24.22
CA ALA A 86 -2.10 -42.49 -23.77
C ALA A 86 -2.17 -42.27 -22.26
N ALA A 87 -3.37 -42.32 -21.67
CA ALA A 87 -3.55 -42.24 -20.22
C ALA A 87 -2.85 -43.40 -19.49
N GLN A 88 -2.87 -44.61 -20.05
CA GLN A 88 -2.19 -45.76 -19.46
C GLN A 88 -0.67 -45.61 -19.50
N VAL A 89 -0.10 -45.13 -20.61
CA VAL A 89 1.34 -44.84 -20.71
C VAL A 89 1.73 -43.75 -19.70
N ILE A 90 1.00 -42.64 -19.67
CA ILE A 90 1.27 -41.51 -18.76
C ILE A 90 1.16 -41.94 -17.30
N GLN A 91 0.13 -42.72 -16.95
CA GLN A 91 -0.01 -43.23 -15.59
C GLN A 91 1.20 -44.09 -15.20
N THR A 92 1.65 -44.97 -16.10
CA THR A 92 2.83 -45.83 -15.88
C THR A 92 4.10 -44.99 -15.70
N LEU A 93 4.31 -43.97 -16.54
CA LEU A 93 5.42 -43.02 -16.41
C LEU A 93 5.41 -42.31 -15.05
N VAL A 94 4.25 -41.82 -14.64
CA VAL A 94 4.11 -41.07 -13.37
C VAL A 94 4.26 -41.98 -12.14
N THR A 95 3.73 -43.20 -12.17
CA THR A 95 3.74 -44.08 -10.98
C THR A 95 5.03 -44.88 -10.81
N GLU A 96 5.61 -45.39 -11.90
CA GLU A 96 6.72 -46.35 -11.85
C GLU A 96 8.05 -45.74 -12.28
N ILE A 97 8.06 -44.85 -13.28
CA ILE A 97 9.31 -44.27 -13.81
C ILE A 97 9.77 -43.05 -13.00
N VAL A 98 8.87 -42.09 -12.75
CA VAL A 98 9.23 -40.83 -12.05
C VAL A 98 9.90 -41.06 -10.68
N PRO A 99 9.44 -41.95 -9.78
CA PRO A 99 10.09 -42.15 -8.48
C PRO A 99 11.51 -42.70 -8.57
N ASN A 100 11.73 -43.60 -9.53
CA ASN A 100 12.93 -44.42 -9.60
C ASN A 100 14.02 -43.76 -10.46
N TYR A 101 13.63 -43.02 -11.50
CA TYR A 101 14.56 -42.51 -12.52
C TYR A 101 14.72 -40.98 -12.50
N TRP A 102 13.92 -40.23 -11.73
CA TRP A 102 14.00 -38.75 -11.73
C TRP A 102 15.35 -38.22 -11.26
N THR A 103 15.90 -38.77 -10.17
CA THR A 103 17.22 -38.36 -9.66
C THR A 103 18.34 -38.72 -10.62
N LEU A 104 18.28 -39.90 -11.23
CA LEU A 104 19.24 -40.37 -12.23
C LEU A 104 19.24 -39.50 -13.49
N LEU A 105 18.07 -39.15 -14.01
CA LEU A 105 17.91 -38.27 -15.17
C LEU A 105 18.38 -36.84 -14.91
N LYS A 106 18.32 -36.39 -13.64
CA LYS A 106 18.79 -35.07 -13.22
C LYS A 106 20.31 -35.04 -13.04
N GLU A 107 20.92 -36.14 -12.61
CA GLU A 107 22.38 -36.29 -12.51
C GLU A 107 23.02 -36.44 -13.88
N SER A 108 22.44 -37.24 -14.80
CA SER A 108 22.93 -37.36 -16.18
C SER A 108 22.82 -36.07 -16.99
N CYS A 109 21.87 -35.20 -16.64
CA CYS A 109 21.73 -33.83 -17.15
C CYS A 109 23.00 -32.96 -16.95
N VAL A 110 23.81 -33.23 -15.92
CA VAL A 110 25.02 -32.47 -15.61
C VAL A 110 26.18 -32.86 -16.55
N GLU A 111 26.15 -34.07 -17.10
CA GLU A 111 27.25 -34.67 -17.87
C GLU A 111 27.06 -34.57 -19.40
N ASP A 112 25.85 -34.81 -19.93
CA ASP A 112 25.59 -34.92 -21.38
C ASP A 112 24.56 -33.92 -21.96
N GLY A 113 24.05 -32.99 -21.14
CA GLY A 113 23.05 -31.98 -21.52
C GLY A 113 21.60 -32.44 -21.38
N ASN A 114 20.64 -31.50 -21.38
CA ASN A 114 19.23 -31.71 -21.01
C ASN A 114 18.39 -32.68 -21.90
N ALA A 115 18.97 -33.32 -22.90
CA ALA A 115 18.24 -34.04 -23.94
C ALA A 115 17.37 -35.19 -23.39
N ASP A 116 17.89 -35.99 -22.45
CA ASP A 116 17.19 -37.17 -21.95
C ASP A 116 16.07 -36.82 -20.96
N LEU A 117 16.29 -35.81 -20.10
CA LEU A 117 15.26 -35.27 -19.22
C LEU A 117 14.15 -34.59 -20.02
N ASP A 118 14.49 -33.85 -21.08
CA ASP A 118 13.52 -33.19 -21.95
C ASP A 118 12.60 -34.19 -22.66
N LEU A 119 13.07 -35.42 -22.96
CA LEU A 119 12.22 -36.47 -23.54
C LEU A 119 11.12 -36.93 -22.56
N LEU A 120 11.47 -37.15 -21.30
CA LEU A 120 10.49 -37.50 -20.25
C LEU A 120 9.51 -36.34 -20.01
N LEU A 121 10.02 -35.11 -19.93
CA LEU A 121 9.19 -33.92 -19.72
C LEU A 121 8.25 -33.69 -20.90
N ASN A 122 8.70 -33.84 -22.13
CA ASN A 122 7.85 -33.74 -23.32
C ASN A 122 6.74 -34.79 -23.34
N ALA A 123 7.00 -36.01 -22.84
CA ALA A 123 5.98 -37.04 -22.70
C ALA A 123 4.91 -36.70 -21.64
N LEU A 124 5.30 -35.99 -20.57
CA LEU A 124 4.40 -35.58 -19.48
C LEU A 124 3.73 -34.20 -19.69
N ARG A 125 4.18 -33.40 -20.67
CA ARG A 125 3.64 -32.08 -21.06
C ARG A 125 2.30 -32.20 -21.81
N SER A 126 1.32 -32.83 -21.17
CA SER A 126 -0.05 -32.98 -21.66
C SER A 126 -1.05 -32.70 -20.53
N LEU A 127 -2.31 -32.42 -20.89
CA LEU A 127 -3.37 -32.20 -19.90
C LEU A 127 -3.59 -33.45 -19.01
N THR A 128 -3.47 -34.64 -19.60
CA THR A 128 -3.55 -35.93 -18.89
C THR A 128 -2.35 -36.14 -17.97
N GLY A 129 -1.13 -35.76 -18.38
CA GLY A 129 0.08 -35.78 -17.55
C GLY A 129 -0.01 -34.88 -16.33
N LEU A 130 -0.43 -33.62 -16.51
CA LEU A 130 -0.67 -32.69 -15.41
C LEU A 130 -1.71 -33.24 -14.42
N ASN A 131 -2.84 -33.75 -14.91
CA ASN A 131 -3.87 -34.32 -14.05
C ASN A 131 -3.39 -35.56 -13.29
N ALA A 132 -2.57 -36.43 -13.90
CA ALA A 132 -2.00 -37.61 -13.27
C ALA A 132 -1.07 -37.24 -12.10
N ILE A 133 -0.18 -36.27 -12.31
CA ILE A 133 0.74 -35.79 -11.25
C ILE A 133 -0.03 -35.10 -10.12
N LEU A 134 -1.03 -34.26 -10.44
CA LEU A 134 -1.87 -33.62 -9.42
C LEU A 134 -2.69 -34.64 -8.62
N LEU A 135 -3.16 -35.71 -9.25
CA LEU A 135 -3.86 -36.80 -8.56
C LEU A 135 -2.91 -37.54 -7.62
N ARG A 136 -1.67 -37.78 -8.06
CA ARG A 136 -0.64 -38.43 -7.27
C ARG A 136 -0.24 -37.61 -6.04
N ILE A 137 0.04 -36.31 -6.22
CA ILE A 137 0.31 -35.38 -5.11
C ILE A 137 -0.84 -35.44 -4.09
N ARG A 138 -2.09 -35.41 -4.57
CA ARG A 138 -3.26 -35.53 -3.68
C ARG A 138 -3.31 -36.87 -2.93
N SER A 139 -2.96 -37.99 -3.57
CA SER A 139 -2.89 -39.31 -2.92
C SER A 139 -1.84 -39.31 -1.82
N HIS A 140 -0.63 -38.86 -2.11
CA HIS A 140 0.46 -38.80 -1.14
C HIS A 140 0.15 -37.84 0.03
N ILE A 141 -0.54 -36.72 -0.21
CA ILE A 141 -1.04 -35.82 0.85
C ILE A 141 -2.04 -36.56 1.76
N GLN A 142 -3.01 -37.29 1.17
CA GLN A 142 -4.02 -38.03 1.94
C GLN A 142 -3.40 -39.17 2.75
N GLU A 143 -2.45 -39.89 2.17
CA GLU A 143 -1.68 -40.93 2.85
C GLU A 143 -0.93 -40.35 4.04
N LYS A 144 -0.24 -39.21 3.86
CA LYS A 144 0.50 -38.56 4.95
C LYS A 144 -0.42 -38.05 6.06
N LYS A 145 -1.60 -37.54 5.73
CA LYS A 145 -2.61 -37.10 6.72
C LYS A 145 -3.25 -38.27 7.47
N GLY A 146 -3.29 -39.45 6.87
CA GLY A 146 -3.80 -40.68 7.48
C GLY A 146 -2.77 -41.43 8.34
N GLU A 147 -1.50 -41.02 8.35
CA GLU A 147 -0.46 -41.67 9.14
C GLU A 147 -0.64 -41.42 10.65
N THR A 148 -0.56 -42.50 11.43
CA THR A 148 -0.48 -42.44 12.90
C THR A 148 0.93 -42.00 13.34
N PRO A 149 1.09 -41.33 14.49
CA PRO A 149 2.37 -40.75 14.93
C PRO A 149 3.51 -41.76 15.13
N GLU A 150 3.21 -43.06 15.15
CA GLU A 150 4.18 -44.15 15.36
C GLU A 150 4.83 -44.67 14.06
N ALA A 151 4.28 -44.35 12.88
CA ALA A 151 4.76 -44.87 11.59
C ALA A 151 5.11 -43.74 10.61
N LYS A 152 6.21 -43.01 10.86
CA LYS A 152 6.73 -42.00 9.93
C LYS A 152 7.33 -42.69 8.69
N ARG A 153 6.60 -42.72 7.57
CA ARG A 153 7.20 -43.13 6.28
C ARG A 153 7.95 -41.94 5.67
N SER A 154 9.27 -42.06 5.55
CA SER A 154 10.15 -41.10 4.86
C SER A 154 9.89 -41.05 3.36
N ASP A 155 9.48 -42.19 2.79
CA ASP A 155 9.42 -42.40 1.34
C ASP A 155 8.30 -41.58 0.70
N VAL A 156 7.19 -41.39 1.40
CA VAL A 156 6.08 -40.53 0.95
C VAL A 156 6.52 -39.08 0.84
N LEU A 157 7.35 -38.59 1.76
CA LEU A 157 7.87 -37.22 1.71
C LEU A 157 8.88 -37.03 0.58
N LEU A 158 9.73 -38.03 0.31
CA LEU A 158 10.66 -38.02 -0.82
C LEU A 158 9.91 -38.03 -2.16
N ASN A 159 8.92 -38.91 -2.31
CA ASN A 159 8.10 -38.99 -3.52
C ASN A 159 7.30 -37.70 -3.76
N LEU A 160 6.74 -37.12 -2.71
CA LEU A 160 5.99 -35.87 -2.79
C LEU A 160 6.91 -34.68 -3.15
N LYS A 161 8.18 -34.68 -2.70
CA LYS A 161 9.20 -33.73 -3.16
C LYS A 161 9.53 -33.91 -4.65
N ILE A 162 9.73 -35.16 -5.09
CA ILE A 162 9.98 -35.49 -6.50
C ILE A 162 8.79 -35.05 -7.37
N ASP A 163 7.56 -35.35 -6.96
CA ASP A 163 6.35 -34.98 -7.70
C ASP A 163 6.21 -33.45 -7.86
N LEU A 164 6.58 -32.67 -6.84
CA LEU A 164 6.63 -31.20 -6.93
C LEU A 164 7.73 -30.70 -7.86
N GLU A 165 8.93 -31.28 -7.80
CA GLU A 165 10.02 -30.94 -8.73
C GLU A 165 9.64 -31.25 -10.18
N VAL A 166 8.99 -32.39 -10.43
CA VAL A 166 8.50 -32.78 -11.75
C VAL A 166 7.43 -31.81 -12.24
N LEU A 167 6.46 -31.46 -11.38
CA LEU A 167 5.43 -30.47 -11.70
C LEU A 167 6.07 -29.11 -12.05
N SER A 168 7.12 -28.72 -11.34
CA SER A 168 7.90 -27.50 -11.62
C SER A 168 8.54 -27.53 -12.99
N ALA A 169 9.24 -28.61 -13.33
CA ALA A 169 9.94 -28.76 -14.61
C ALA A 169 8.99 -28.90 -15.81
N ILE A 170 7.77 -29.42 -15.61
CA ILE A 170 6.75 -29.49 -16.65
C ILE A 170 6.23 -28.09 -17.01
N LEU A 171 5.99 -27.26 -16.01
CA LEU A 171 5.41 -25.92 -16.18
C LEU A 171 6.48 -24.86 -16.49
N GLU A 172 7.74 -25.07 -16.11
CA GLU A 172 8.81 -24.10 -16.28
C GLU A 172 9.13 -23.77 -17.75
N GLY A 173 9.22 -22.46 -18.04
CA GLY A 173 9.59 -21.91 -19.34
C GLY A 173 8.57 -20.94 -19.95
N HIS A 174 8.97 -20.31 -21.05
CA HIS A 174 8.14 -19.43 -21.86
C HIS A 174 7.41 -20.23 -22.96
N GLY A 175 6.14 -19.93 -23.21
CA GLY A 175 5.33 -20.59 -24.25
C GLY A 175 4.86 -22.01 -23.89
N ARG A 176 5.04 -22.47 -22.65
CA ARG A 176 4.70 -23.84 -22.23
C ARG A 176 3.20 -24.11 -22.22
N VAL A 177 2.41 -23.11 -21.80
CA VAL A 177 0.95 -23.21 -21.77
C VAL A 177 0.39 -23.45 -23.17
N MET A 178 0.92 -22.75 -24.18
CA MET A 178 0.56 -22.96 -25.58
C MET A 178 0.95 -24.37 -26.05
N GLY A 179 2.18 -24.82 -25.76
CA GLY A 179 2.65 -26.15 -26.12
C GLY A 179 1.74 -27.28 -25.60
N ILE A 180 1.32 -27.18 -24.33
CA ILE A 180 0.41 -28.15 -23.71
C ILE A 180 -0.96 -28.14 -24.41
N TRP A 181 -1.48 -26.96 -24.77
CA TRP A 181 -2.74 -26.86 -25.50
C TRP A 181 -2.62 -27.45 -26.91
N THR A 182 -1.56 -27.13 -27.65
CA THR A 182 -1.35 -27.64 -29.02
C THR A 182 -1.29 -29.18 -29.06
N ALA A 183 -0.68 -29.80 -28.05
CA ALA A 183 -0.61 -31.25 -27.92
C ALA A 183 -1.97 -31.91 -27.69
N VAL A 184 -2.92 -31.18 -27.07
CA VAL A 184 -4.29 -31.66 -26.79
C VAL A 184 -5.23 -31.39 -27.96
N SER A 185 -5.03 -30.30 -28.71
CA SER A 185 -5.92 -29.88 -29.79
C SER A 185 -5.70 -30.63 -31.11
N ASP A 186 -4.54 -31.26 -31.29
CA ASP A 186 -4.15 -31.89 -32.54
C ASP A 186 -4.96 -33.19 -32.80
N GLY A 187 -5.72 -33.22 -33.89
CA GLY A 187 -6.45 -34.41 -34.36
C GLY A 187 -7.84 -34.67 -33.75
N GLU A 188 -8.37 -33.81 -32.87
CA GLU A 188 -9.65 -34.04 -32.16
C GLU A 188 -10.85 -33.23 -32.71
N ASP A 189 -12.07 -33.72 -32.46
CA ASP A 189 -13.33 -33.10 -32.86
C ASP A 189 -13.59 -31.75 -32.15
N VAL A 190 -14.27 -30.81 -32.81
CA VAL A 190 -14.57 -29.45 -32.29
C VAL A 190 -15.31 -29.48 -30.94
N VAL A 191 -16.24 -30.42 -30.75
CA VAL A 191 -17.02 -30.55 -29.50
C VAL A 191 -16.12 -31.00 -28.34
N LYS A 192 -15.23 -31.96 -28.59
CA LYS A 192 -14.27 -32.43 -27.58
C LYS A 192 -13.27 -31.33 -27.24
N ARG A 193 -12.72 -30.63 -28.23
CA ARG A 193 -11.84 -29.47 -28.01
C ARG A 193 -12.45 -28.43 -27.08
N ARG A 194 -13.75 -28.12 -27.23
CA ARG A 194 -14.45 -27.18 -26.33
C ARG A 194 -14.63 -27.68 -24.89
N ILE A 195 -14.82 -28.98 -24.70
CA ILE A 195 -14.91 -29.56 -23.34
C ILE A 195 -13.52 -29.52 -22.68
N MET A 196 -12.49 -29.90 -23.45
CA MET A 196 -11.12 -29.94 -22.98
C MET A 196 -10.52 -28.57 -22.74
N SER A 197 -10.91 -27.54 -23.50
CA SER A 197 -10.50 -26.16 -23.23
C SER A 197 -10.99 -25.67 -21.87
N LYS A 198 -12.24 -25.99 -21.50
CA LYS A 198 -12.77 -25.67 -20.17
C LYS A 198 -12.03 -26.40 -19.06
N GLU A 199 -11.72 -27.67 -19.26
CA GLU A 199 -10.94 -28.45 -18.30
C GLU A 199 -9.53 -27.89 -18.15
N PHE A 200 -8.85 -27.61 -19.26
CA PHE A 200 -7.52 -27.00 -19.30
C PHE A 200 -7.46 -25.65 -18.58
N VAL A 201 -8.38 -24.73 -18.91
CA VAL A 201 -8.53 -23.43 -18.24
C VAL A 201 -8.77 -23.62 -16.73
N ASN A 202 -9.59 -24.61 -16.35
CA ASN A 202 -9.85 -24.88 -14.94
C ASN A 202 -8.62 -25.46 -14.23
N VAL A 203 -7.87 -26.39 -14.81
CA VAL A 203 -6.68 -26.97 -14.17
C VAL A 203 -5.63 -25.89 -13.89
N LEU A 204 -5.34 -25.04 -14.88
CA LEU A 204 -4.33 -23.99 -14.75
C LEU A 204 -4.81 -22.77 -13.95
N GLY A 205 -6.07 -22.35 -14.13
CA GLY A 205 -6.60 -21.10 -13.63
C GLY A 205 -7.48 -21.19 -12.37
N SER A 206 -7.88 -22.38 -11.90
CA SER A 206 -8.73 -22.52 -10.70
C SER A 206 -7.97 -22.39 -9.37
N GLY A 207 -6.65 -22.27 -9.41
CA GLY A 207 -5.80 -22.28 -8.21
C GLY A 207 -5.56 -23.66 -7.62
N ARG A 208 -6.07 -24.74 -8.25
CA ARG A 208 -5.87 -26.13 -7.80
C ARG A 208 -4.40 -26.54 -7.72
N ILE A 209 -3.58 -26.10 -8.70
CA ILE A 209 -2.14 -26.36 -8.72
C ILE A 209 -1.47 -25.69 -7.52
N ILE A 210 -1.77 -24.40 -7.27
CA ILE A 210 -1.23 -23.63 -6.14
C ILE A 210 -1.65 -24.29 -4.82
N SER A 211 -2.94 -24.62 -4.65
CA SER A 211 -3.44 -25.13 -3.37
C SER A 211 -2.86 -26.50 -3.02
N LEU A 212 -2.76 -27.41 -3.99
CA LEU A 212 -2.16 -28.73 -3.78
C LEU A 212 -0.65 -28.64 -3.55
N SER A 213 0.05 -27.75 -4.26
CA SER A 213 1.49 -27.57 -4.11
C SER A 213 1.85 -26.93 -2.77
N ALA A 214 1.09 -25.91 -2.34
CA ALA A 214 1.27 -25.29 -1.02
C ALA A 214 0.97 -26.26 0.13
N GLU A 215 -0.06 -27.10 -0.01
CA GLU A 215 -0.38 -28.15 0.98
C GLU A 215 0.71 -29.22 1.04
N ALA A 216 1.24 -29.63 -0.12
CA ALA A 216 2.34 -30.56 -0.24
C ALA A 216 3.62 -30.02 0.43
N GLU A 217 3.99 -28.77 0.16
CA GLU A 217 5.18 -28.15 0.76
C GLU A 217 5.07 -27.95 2.26
N ALA A 218 3.88 -27.62 2.77
CA ALA A 218 3.64 -27.52 4.20
C ALA A 218 3.87 -28.85 4.95
N LEU A 219 3.81 -29.98 4.23
CA LEU A 219 4.11 -31.31 4.78
C LEU A 219 5.61 -31.68 4.66
N ILE A 220 6.33 -31.14 3.66
CA ILE A 220 7.76 -31.41 3.44
C ILE A 220 8.64 -30.55 4.36
N SER A 221 8.39 -29.25 4.41
CA SER A 221 9.26 -28.29 5.08
C SER A 221 8.56 -27.69 6.30
N GLN A 222 9.21 -27.78 7.47
CA GLN A 222 8.75 -27.06 8.67
C GLN A 222 9.04 -25.55 8.56
N ASP A 223 10.05 -25.17 7.77
CA ASP A 223 10.35 -23.79 7.42
C ASP A 223 9.45 -23.31 6.29
N ARG A 224 8.50 -22.42 6.62
CA ARG A 224 7.55 -21.80 5.67
C ARG A 224 8.20 -20.73 4.76
N THR A 225 9.51 -20.52 4.85
CA THR A 225 10.20 -19.37 4.25
C THR A 225 10.72 -19.61 2.83
N LYS A 226 10.80 -20.87 2.38
CA LYS A 226 11.21 -21.23 1.02
C LYS A 226 10.16 -22.11 0.37
N LEU A 227 9.14 -21.46 -0.19
CA LEU A 227 8.14 -22.12 -1.04
C LEU A 227 8.69 -22.24 -2.46
N SER A 228 8.33 -23.30 -3.19
CA SER A 228 8.54 -23.34 -4.64
C SER A 228 7.64 -22.31 -5.33
N TRP A 229 8.07 -21.86 -6.51
CA TRP A 229 7.34 -20.85 -7.28
C TRP A 229 5.91 -21.30 -7.68
N ILE A 230 5.63 -22.61 -7.68
CA ILE A 230 4.28 -23.15 -7.96
C ILE A 230 3.37 -23.05 -6.74
N ALA A 231 3.95 -23.17 -5.53
CA ALA A 231 3.22 -23.02 -4.28
C ALA A 231 3.00 -21.53 -3.93
N ASP A 232 3.87 -20.63 -4.39
CA ASP A 232 3.66 -19.19 -4.27
C ASP A 232 2.66 -18.68 -5.34
N GLY A 233 1.49 -18.26 -4.87
CA GLY A 233 0.45 -17.70 -5.73
C GLY A 233 0.88 -16.44 -6.51
N LEU A 234 1.80 -15.64 -5.96
CA LEU A 234 2.32 -14.44 -6.64
C LEU A 234 3.21 -14.81 -7.83
N GLU A 235 4.17 -15.72 -7.62
CA GLU A 235 5.09 -16.18 -8.66
C GLU A 235 4.38 -17.00 -9.72
N TYR A 236 3.46 -17.88 -9.32
CA TYR A 236 2.64 -18.64 -10.26
C TYR A 236 1.77 -17.73 -11.14
N SER A 237 1.12 -16.73 -10.55
CA SER A 237 0.32 -15.74 -11.31
C SER A 237 1.19 -14.93 -12.27
N ARG A 238 2.43 -14.61 -11.87
CA ARG A 238 3.41 -13.95 -12.73
C ARG A 238 3.80 -14.86 -13.90
N TRP A 239 4.16 -16.12 -13.65
CA TRP A 239 4.50 -17.09 -14.69
C TRP A 239 3.35 -17.29 -15.69
N LEU A 240 2.12 -17.45 -15.20
CA LEU A 240 0.95 -17.68 -16.04
C LEU A 240 0.63 -16.45 -16.88
N ALA A 241 0.74 -15.24 -16.32
CA ALA A 241 0.56 -14.00 -17.08
C ALA A 241 1.58 -13.85 -18.23
N HIS A 242 2.87 -14.14 -18.01
CA HIS A 242 3.87 -14.09 -19.09
C HIS A 242 3.59 -15.14 -20.18
N ASN A 243 3.11 -16.33 -19.81
CA ASN A 243 2.74 -17.36 -20.78
C ASN A 243 1.49 -17.00 -21.58
N ILE A 244 0.49 -16.35 -20.96
CA ILE A 244 -0.70 -15.83 -21.63
C ILE A 244 -0.31 -14.77 -22.67
N LEU A 245 0.61 -13.85 -22.32
CA LEU A 245 1.12 -12.82 -23.23
C LEU A 245 2.01 -13.40 -24.34
N ALA A 246 2.81 -14.44 -24.05
CA ALA A 246 3.56 -15.12 -25.11
C ALA A 246 2.60 -15.83 -26.08
N TRP A 247 1.58 -16.51 -25.56
CA TRP A 247 0.59 -17.20 -26.37
C TRP A 247 -0.26 -16.22 -27.18
N SER A 248 -0.55 -15.02 -26.69
CA SER A 248 -1.30 -14.02 -27.47
C SER A 248 -0.66 -13.74 -28.82
N LYS A 249 0.67 -13.58 -28.86
CA LYS A 249 1.41 -13.23 -30.07
C LYS A 249 1.43 -14.34 -31.12
N GLU A 250 1.34 -15.59 -30.67
CA GLU A 250 1.38 -16.77 -31.54
C GLU A 250 -0.03 -17.27 -31.92
N ALA A 251 -1.06 -16.91 -31.15
CA ALA A 251 -2.45 -17.31 -31.38
C ALA A 251 -3.05 -16.50 -32.55
N GLN A 252 -3.03 -17.08 -33.76
CA GLN A 252 -3.72 -16.52 -34.94
C GLN A 252 -5.16 -17.08 -35.11
N GLU A 253 -5.55 -18.08 -34.32
CA GLU A 253 -6.87 -18.72 -34.40
C GLU A 253 -7.86 -18.13 -33.38
N PRO A 254 -9.13 -17.86 -33.77
CA PRO A 254 -10.14 -17.26 -32.89
C PRO A 254 -10.54 -18.18 -31.72
N GLU A 255 -10.38 -19.50 -31.86
CA GLU A 255 -10.57 -20.43 -30.74
C GLU A 255 -9.44 -20.31 -29.72
N GLY A 256 -8.20 -20.11 -30.17
CA GLY A 256 -7.04 -19.86 -29.32
C GLY A 256 -7.18 -18.56 -28.53
N GLU A 257 -7.54 -17.46 -29.20
CA GLU A 257 -7.78 -16.15 -28.56
C GLU A 257 -8.81 -16.24 -27.42
N LYS A 258 -9.89 -16.98 -27.63
CA LYS A 258 -10.92 -17.18 -26.61
C LYS A 258 -10.40 -17.95 -25.38
N ILE A 259 -9.56 -18.96 -25.59
CA ILE A 259 -8.98 -19.75 -24.49
C ILE A 259 -8.01 -18.89 -23.68
N VAL A 260 -7.20 -18.09 -24.35
CA VAL A 260 -6.28 -17.14 -23.71
C VAL A 260 -7.07 -16.10 -22.90
N ALA A 261 -8.21 -15.60 -23.41
CA ALA A 261 -9.10 -14.72 -22.67
C ALA A 261 -9.74 -15.40 -21.45
N ASP A 262 -10.20 -16.64 -21.58
CA ASP A 262 -10.76 -17.42 -20.47
C ASP A 262 -9.69 -17.71 -19.40
N LEU A 263 -8.43 -17.97 -19.78
CA LEU A 263 -7.29 -18.09 -18.88
C LEU A 263 -7.00 -16.78 -18.16
N LEU A 264 -6.87 -15.67 -18.89
CA LEU A 264 -6.62 -14.35 -18.32
C LEU A 264 -7.72 -13.97 -17.31
N SER A 265 -8.98 -14.23 -17.66
CA SER A 265 -10.13 -14.12 -16.76
C SER A 265 -9.89 -14.90 -15.47
N LYS A 266 -9.50 -16.17 -15.54
CA LYS A 266 -9.22 -16.98 -14.34
C LYS A 266 -8.05 -16.45 -13.50
N VAL A 267 -6.93 -16.06 -14.12
CA VAL A 267 -5.77 -15.52 -13.38
C VAL A 267 -6.15 -14.28 -12.58
N MET A 268 -6.99 -13.41 -13.16
CA MET A 268 -7.47 -12.22 -12.47
C MET A 268 -8.29 -12.54 -11.19
N HIS A 269 -8.85 -13.75 -11.07
CA HIS A 269 -9.58 -14.21 -9.88
C HIS A 269 -8.70 -14.94 -8.85
N LEU A 270 -7.41 -15.19 -9.13
CA LEU A 270 -6.49 -15.83 -8.18
C LEU A 270 -6.07 -14.92 -7.00
N GLY A 271 -6.49 -13.65 -7.02
CA GLY A 271 -6.22 -12.67 -5.97
C GLY A 271 -5.10 -11.68 -6.28
N TYR A 272 -4.22 -12.00 -7.24
CA TYR A 272 -3.04 -11.20 -7.58
C TYR A 272 -3.21 -10.32 -8.84
N SER A 273 -4.38 -9.71 -9.00
CA SER A 273 -4.74 -8.97 -10.22
C SER A 273 -3.82 -7.78 -10.51
N GLU A 274 -3.32 -7.09 -9.49
CA GLU A 274 -2.40 -5.95 -9.65
C GLU A 274 -1.09 -6.35 -10.31
N THR A 275 -0.51 -7.49 -9.92
CA THR A 275 0.72 -8.03 -10.50
C THR A 275 0.52 -8.39 -11.97
N VAL A 276 -0.59 -9.05 -12.29
CA VAL A 276 -0.94 -9.41 -13.68
C VAL A 276 -1.07 -8.14 -14.53
N ILE A 277 -1.77 -7.12 -14.03
CA ILE A 277 -1.92 -5.84 -14.72
C ILE A 277 -0.57 -5.15 -14.93
N LYS A 278 0.33 -5.15 -13.94
CA LYS A 278 1.68 -4.57 -14.09
C LYS A 278 2.48 -5.26 -15.21
N ILE A 279 2.35 -6.58 -15.36
CA ILE A 279 3.00 -7.33 -16.43
C ILE A 279 2.40 -6.93 -17.79
N ILE A 280 1.07 -6.86 -17.90
CA ILE A 280 0.40 -6.38 -19.13
C ILE A 280 0.87 -4.96 -19.50
N VAL A 281 0.97 -4.06 -18.51
CA VAL A 281 1.49 -2.69 -18.72
C VAL A 281 2.94 -2.71 -19.20
N SER A 282 3.80 -3.53 -18.59
CA SER A 282 5.20 -3.64 -19.02
C SER A 282 5.33 -4.14 -20.46
N GLU A 283 4.45 -5.06 -20.88
CA GLU A 283 4.44 -5.59 -22.23
C GLU A 283 3.98 -4.53 -23.25
N LEU A 284 2.88 -3.83 -22.94
CA LEU A 284 2.38 -2.72 -23.76
C LEU A 284 3.40 -1.57 -23.90
N ILE A 285 4.27 -1.38 -22.90
CA ILE A 285 5.37 -0.41 -22.97
C ILE A 285 6.48 -0.95 -23.87
N ASN A 286 6.88 -2.22 -23.73
CA ASN A 286 8.00 -2.81 -24.48
C ASN A 286 7.73 -2.90 -25.98
N GLU A 287 6.47 -3.10 -26.38
CA GLU A 287 6.10 -3.13 -27.79
C GLU A 287 6.11 -1.73 -28.42
N HIS A 288 6.69 -1.66 -29.63
CA HIS A 288 6.82 -0.41 -30.40
C HIS A 288 5.63 -0.17 -31.35
N GLN A 289 4.75 -1.16 -31.52
CA GLN A 289 3.59 -1.12 -32.42
C GLN A 289 2.32 -1.54 -31.67
N ARG A 290 1.16 -1.30 -32.30
CA ARG A 290 -0.13 -1.71 -31.74
C ARG A 290 -0.18 -3.23 -31.64
N ASP A 291 -0.36 -3.74 -30.43
CA ASP A 291 -0.55 -5.17 -30.21
C ASP A 291 -1.99 -5.57 -30.56
N GLU A 292 -2.23 -5.92 -31.83
CA GLU A 292 -3.53 -6.41 -32.30
C GLU A 292 -3.93 -7.71 -31.57
N SER A 293 -2.95 -8.50 -31.10
CA SER A 293 -3.19 -9.75 -30.40
C SER A 293 -3.77 -9.54 -28.99
N LEU A 294 -3.25 -8.55 -28.26
CA LEU A 294 -3.81 -8.19 -26.95
C LEU A 294 -5.21 -7.61 -27.09
N GLN A 295 -5.47 -6.79 -28.12
CA GLN A 295 -6.81 -6.26 -28.36
C GLN A 295 -7.84 -7.38 -28.61
N ALA A 296 -7.48 -8.38 -29.41
CA ALA A 296 -8.35 -9.53 -29.68
C ALA A 296 -8.72 -10.28 -28.39
N ILE A 297 -7.77 -10.50 -27.50
CA ILE A 297 -8.02 -11.13 -26.19
C ILE A 297 -8.95 -10.28 -25.33
N PHE A 298 -8.70 -8.98 -25.27
CA PHE A 298 -9.55 -8.06 -24.50
C PHE A 298 -10.99 -8.07 -25.01
N ASN A 299 -11.20 -8.17 -26.34
CA ASN A 299 -12.51 -8.24 -26.96
C ASN A 299 -13.31 -9.49 -26.54
N HIS A 300 -12.63 -10.59 -26.21
CA HIS A 300 -13.26 -11.82 -25.75
C HIS A 300 -13.58 -11.85 -24.25
N LEU A 301 -13.06 -10.91 -23.46
CA LEU A 301 -13.34 -10.83 -22.03
C LEU A 301 -14.75 -10.30 -21.72
N PRO A 302 -15.34 -10.68 -20.57
CA PRO A 302 -16.56 -10.06 -20.05
C PRO A 302 -16.41 -8.56 -19.79
N TYR A 303 -17.48 -7.79 -20.04
CA TYR A 303 -17.51 -6.32 -19.87
C TYR A 303 -17.03 -5.82 -18.49
N SER A 304 -17.35 -6.54 -17.41
CA SER A 304 -16.90 -6.19 -16.06
C SER A 304 -15.38 -6.36 -15.88
N GLN A 305 -14.79 -7.35 -16.53
CA GLN A 305 -13.37 -7.64 -16.46
C GLN A 305 -12.57 -6.69 -17.34
N GLN A 306 -13.06 -6.38 -18.55
CA GLN A 306 -12.51 -5.34 -19.42
C GLN A 306 -12.36 -4.02 -18.64
N ARG A 307 -13.44 -3.60 -17.96
CA ARG A 307 -13.42 -2.41 -17.10
C ARG A 307 -12.39 -2.51 -15.98
N THR A 308 -12.29 -3.67 -15.33
CA THR A 308 -11.37 -3.88 -14.19
C THR A 308 -9.91 -3.78 -14.64
N ILE A 309 -9.55 -4.42 -15.75
CA ILE A 309 -8.20 -4.38 -16.29
C ILE A 309 -7.86 -2.97 -16.78
N LEU A 310 -8.76 -2.30 -17.50
CA LEU A 310 -8.54 -0.94 -17.97
C LEU A 310 -8.33 0.03 -16.80
N PHE A 311 -9.16 -0.03 -15.76
CA PHE A 311 -9.01 0.87 -14.61
C PHE A 311 -7.76 0.53 -13.78
N GLY A 312 -7.41 -0.75 -13.67
CA GLY A 312 -6.17 -1.20 -13.06
C GLY A 312 -4.94 -0.71 -13.83
N LEU A 313 -4.99 -0.71 -15.16
CA LEU A 313 -3.92 -0.18 -16.01
C LEU A 313 -3.74 1.32 -15.78
N LEU A 314 -4.83 2.09 -15.73
CA LEU A 314 -4.77 3.52 -15.42
C LEU A 314 -4.16 3.78 -14.03
N LYS A 315 -4.53 2.97 -13.03
CA LYS A 315 -3.95 3.05 -11.68
C LYS A 315 -2.44 2.73 -11.71
N SER A 316 -2.05 1.65 -12.38
CA SER A 316 -0.65 1.23 -12.51
C SER A 316 0.23 2.30 -13.19
N LEU A 317 -0.26 2.90 -14.28
CA LEU A 317 0.43 4.00 -14.97
C LEU A 317 0.54 5.24 -14.08
N SER A 318 -0.53 5.57 -13.35
CA SER A 318 -0.54 6.68 -12.40
C SER A 318 0.53 6.51 -11.31
N GLU A 319 0.52 5.36 -10.65
CA GLU A 319 1.40 5.04 -9.52
C GLU A 319 2.87 4.91 -9.92
N THR A 320 3.15 4.41 -11.12
CA THR A 320 4.52 4.11 -11.54
C THR A 320 5.21 5.29 -12.23
N TYR A 321 4.46 6.15 -12.94
CA TYR A 321 5.07 7.15 -13.83
C TYR A 321 4.52 8.57 -13.69
N LEU A 322 3.28 8.77 -13.22
CA LEU A 322 2.60 10.08 -13.33
C LEU A 322 2.47 10.82 -12.00
N ASN A 323 2.45 10.12 -10.87
CA ASN A 323 2.29 10.74 -9.55
C ASN A 323 3.52 11.53 -9.09
N ASP A 324 4.72 11.18 -9.57
CA ASP A 324 5.96 11.89 -9.26
C ASP A 324 6.16 13.15 -10.11
N LEU A 325 5.35 13.33 -11.16
CA LEU A 325 5.36 14.53 -11.98
C LEU A 325 4.73 15.67 -11.18
N GLY A 326 5.52 16.69 -10.86
CA GLY A 326 5.06 17.87 -10.15
C GLY A 326 3.94 18.60 -10.88
N ALA A 327 3.27 19.54 -10.20
CA ALA A 327 2.15 20.31 -10.75
C ALA A 327 2.51 21.25 -11.93
N CYS A 328 3.79 21.32 -12.34
CA CYS A 328 4.31 22.23 -13.35
C CYS A 328 4.83 21.48 -14.57
N GLY A 329 4.30 21.83 -15.75
CA GLY A 329 4.65 21.26 -17.05
C GLY A 329 6.07 21.58 -17.50
N ALA A 330 7.05 20.85 -16.97
CA ALA A 330 8.32 20.71 -17.66
C ALA A 330 8.07 19.94 -18.99
N PRO A 331 8.80 20.24 -20.07
CA PRO A 331 8.62 19.56 -21.36
C PRO A 331 8.90 18.05 -21.28
N SER A 332 9.69 17.60 -20.30
CA SER A 332 9.86 16.18 -19.96
C SER A 332 8.55 15.53 -19.53
N ASP A 333 7.72 16.25 -18.79
CA ASP A 333 6.51 15.72 -18.16
C ASP A 333 5.41 15.55 -19.20
N GLU A 334 5.36 16.46 -20.19
CA GLU A 334 4.47 16.33 -21.36
C GLU A 334 4.81 15.10 -22.20
N SER A 335 6.09 14.78 -22.35
CA SER A 335 6.51 13.57 -23.09
C SER A 335 6.09 12.27 -22.38
N ILE A 336 6.12 12.24 -21.05
CA ILE A 336 5.71 11.09 -20.24
C ILE A 336 4.19 10.93 -20.27
N ILE A 337 3.43 12.03 -20.17
CA ILE A 337 1.97 12.03 -20.29
C ILE A 337 1.54 11.58 -21.69
N SER A 338 2.22 12.06 -22.73
CA SER A 338 1.98 11.68 -24.13
C SER A 338 2.28 10.19 -24.36
N ALA A 339 3.34 9.66 -23.75
CA ALA A 339 3.67 8.24 -23.79
C ALA A 339 2.62 7.38 -23.04
N ALA A 340 2.15 7.84 -21.88
CA ALA A 340 1.07 7.17 -21.15
C ALA A 340 -0.23 7.15 -21.96
N ALA A 341 -0.55 8.24 -22.68
CA ALA A 341 -1.66 8.28 -23.63
C ALA A 341 -1.46 7.24 -24.76
N GLY A 342 -0.23 7.10 -25.29
CA GLY A 342 0.14 6.07 -26.26
C GLY A 342 -0.15 4.65 -25.79
N VAL A 343 0.23 4.30 -24.55
CA VAL A 343 -0.05 2.99 -23.96
C VAL A 343 -1.56 2.72 -23.87
N VAL A 344 -2.34 3.72 -23.43
CA VAL A 344 -3.80 3.59 -23.33
C VAL A 344 -4.44 3.46 -24.71
N THR A 345 -3.98 4.23 -25.71
CA THR A 345 -4.45 4.12 -27.10
C THR A 345 -4.15 2.75 -27.70
N ASN A 346 -2.98 2.17 -27.41
CA ASN A 346 -2.62 0.83 -27.90
C ASN A 346 -3.57 -0.26 -27.41
N LEU A 347 -4.20 -0.10 -26.24
CA LEU A 347 -5.17 -1.07 -25.73
C LEU A 347 -6.62 -0.75 -26.14
N VAL A 348 -7.01 0.52 -26.12
CA VAL A 348 -8.39 0.98 -26.33
C VAL A 348 -8.79 0.96 -27.81
N ALA A 349 -7.82 1.11 -28.72
CA ALA A 349 -8.06 1.22 -30.16
C ALA A 349 -9.14 2.28 -30.52
N ASP A 350 -9.71 2.20 -31.72
CA ASP A 350 -10.85 3.07 -32.10
C ASP A 350 -12.22 2.45 -31.72
N GLU A 351 -12.24 1.43 -30.86
CA GLU A 351 -13.47 0.78 -30.46
C GLU A 351 -14.31 1.64 -29.50
N PRO A 352 -15.63 1.82 -29.76
CA PRO A 352 -16.47 2.71 -28.96
C PRO A 352 -16.74 2.17 -27.55
N LYS A 353 -16.65 0.85 -27.33
CA LYS A 353 -16.90 0.21 -26.02
C LYS A 353 -15.86 0.62 -24.98
N TYR A 354 -14.59 0.60 -25.35
CA TYR A 354 -13.49 0.99 -24.46
C TYR A 354 -13.47 2.50 -24.19
N ARG A 355 -13.79 3.32 -25.21
CA ARG A 355 -13.98 4.76 -25.04
C ARG A 355 -15.11 5.07 -24.05
N SER A 356 -16.23 4.34 -24.12
CA SER A 356 -17.32 4.44 -23.14
C SER A 356 -16.88 4.14 -21.70
N HIS A 357 -15.98 3.15 -21.49
CA HIS A 357 -15.38 2.89 -20.18
C HIS A 357 -14.51 4.05 -19.68
N LEU A 358 -13.70 4.66 -20.55
CA LEU A 358 -12.88 5.82 -20.21
C LEU A 358 -13.75 7.05 -19.86
N ILE A 359 -14.79 7.31 -20.65
CA ILE A 359 -15.77 8.37 -20.37
C ILE A 359 -16.42 8.11 -19.01
N THR A 360 -16.87 6.88 -18.77
CA THR A 360 -17.46 6.49 -17.47
C THR A 360 -16.46 6.69 -16.33
N TRP A 361 -15.19 6.36 -16.53
CA TRP A 361 -14.15 6.58 -15.51
C TRP A 361 -13.97 8.07 -15.17
N LEU A 362 -13.98 8.96 -16.17
CA LEU A 362 -13.86 10.41 -15.98
C LEU A 362 -15.11 11.05 -15.34
N THR A 363 -16.31 10.51 -15.63
CA THR A 363 -17.59 11.12 -15.27
C THR A 363 -18.37 10.39 -14.17
N THR A 364 -17.79 9.38 -13.51
CA THR A 364 -18.46 8.70 -12.39
C THR A 364 -18.08 9.37 -11.07
N ALA A 365 -19.01 9.46 -10.11
CA ALA A 365 -18.80 10.10 -8.80
C ALA A 365 -17.65 9.53 -7.93
N THR A 366 -17.14 8.35 -8.25
CA THR A 366 -16.00 7.70 -7.58
C THR A 366 -14.78 7.53 -8.49
N GLY A 367 -14.82 8.10 -9.70
CA GLY A 367 -13.83 7.89 -10.75
C GLY A 367 -12.75 8.97 -10.81
N ALA A 368 -12.09 9.07 -11.95
CA ALA A 368 -11.12 10.11 -12.31
C ALA A 368 -9.79 10.15 -11.51
N GLY A 369 -9.46 9.10 -10.75
CA GLY A 369 -8.16 8.95 -10.06
C GLY A 369 -8.06 9.80 -8.79
N LEU A 370 -8.80 9.40 -7.74
CA LEU A 370 -8.79 10.09 -6.45
C LEU A 370 -7.39 10.07 -5.82
N GLY A 371 -6.81 11.25 -5.63
CA GLY A 371 -5.47 11.39 -5.06
C GLY A 371 -4.34 11.10 -6.04
N ASP A 372 -4.65 10.81 -7.31
CA ASP A 372 -3.68 10.76 -8.40
C ASP A 372 -3.43 12.16 -8.97
N ALA A 373 -2.21 12.39 -9.46
CA ALA A 373 -1.83 13.62 -10.14
C ALA A 373 -2.65 13.86 -11.43
N VAL A 374 -2.65 15.11 -11.91
CA VAL A 374 -3.45 15.51 -13.09
C VAL A 374 -3.00 14.80 -14.38
N GLY A 375 -1.78 14.25 -14.41
CA GLY A 375 -1.19 13.58 -15.58
C GLY A 375 -2.06 12.48 -16.18
N ILE A 376 -2.68 11.62 -15.37
CA ILE A 376 -3.52 10.52 -15.88
C ILE A 376 -4.81 11.03 -16.54
N ARG A 377 -5.40 12.10 -15.99
CA ARG A 377 -6.61 12.75 -16.55
C ARG A 377 -6.29 13.43 -17.89
N ARG A 378 -5.13 14.08 -17.98
CA ARG A 378 -4.58 14.65 -19.22
C ARG A 378 -4.39 13.59 -20.29
N ALA A 379 -3.72 12.49 -19.96
CA ALA A 379 -3.48 11.37 -20.87
C ALA A 379 -4.80 10.80 -21.44
N ILE A 380 -5.79 10.53 -20.59
CA ILE A 380 -7.08 9.95 -21.04
C ILE A 380 -7.86 10.94 -21.92
N LEU A 381 -7.85 12.23 -21.61
CA LEU A 381 -8.50 13.23 -22.46
C LEU A 381 -7.80 13.35 -23.82
N ALA A 382 -6.48 13.22 -23.88
CA ALA A 382 -5.73 13.16 -25.15
C ALA A 382 -6.13 11.94 -26.00
N VAL A 383 -6.40 10.78 -25.37
CA VAL A 383 -6.90 9.57 -26.06
C VAL A 383 -8.31 9.77 -26.62
N LEU A 384 -9.17 10.50 -25.92
CA LEU A 384 -10.56 10.76 -26.36
C LEU A 384 -10.66 11.93 -27.34
N ALA A 385 -9.69 12.85 -27.36
CA ALA A 385 -9.69 14.07 -28.17
C ALA A 385 -9.91 13.86 -29.69
N PRO A 386 -9.41 12.79 -30.34
CA PRO A 386 -9.68 12.54 -31.76
C PRO A 386 -11.16 12.42 -32.10
N ASN A 387 -11.98 11.96 -31.15
CA ASN A 387 -13.42 11.77 -31.31
C ASN A 387 -14.18 12.93 -30.66
N GLN A 388 -14.65 13.86 -31.49
CA GLN A 388 -15.34 15.07 -31.05
C GLN A 388 -16.53 14.79 -30.13
N ASP A 389 -17.34 13.77 -30.44
CA ASP A 389 -18.53 13.43 -29.66
C ASP A 389 -18.19 12.90 -28.26
N ASP A 390 -17.07 12.18 -28.11
CA ASP A 390 -16.63 11.66 -26.81
C ASP A 390 -16.28 12.82 -25.86
N ILE A 391 -15.51 13.82 -26.32
CA ILE A 391 -15.19 15.00 -25.52
C ILE A 391 -16.44 15.81 -25.16
N ILE A 392 -17.39 15.94 -26.08
CA ILE A 392 -18.68 16.60 -25.80
C ILE A 392 -19.44 15.84 -24.70
N THR A 393 -19.47 14.51 -24.76
CA THR A 393 -20.16 13.71 -23.73
C THR A 393 -19.46 13.81 -22.38
N VAL A 394 -18.11 13.81 -22.34
CA VAL A 394 -17.34 14.02 -21.11
C VAL A 394 -17.67 15.37 -20.51
N PHE A 395 -17.54 16.46 -21.29
CA PHE A 395 -17.82 17.81 -20.80
C PHE A 395 -19.27 17.96 -20.33
N SER A 396 -20.24 17.47 -21.11
CA SER A 396 -21.67 17.54 -20.77
C SER A 396 -22.00 16.78 -19.47
N LYS A 397 -21.53 15.54 -19.36
CA LYS A 397 -21.74 14.71 -18.15
C LYS A 397 -21.04 15.31 -16.95
N SER A 398 -19.77 15.72 -17.09
CA SER A 398 -19.01 16.38 -16.03
C SER A 398 -19.67 17.67 -15.59
N LEU A 399 -20.17 18.51 -16.50
CA LEU A 399 -20.90 19.74 -16.16
C LEU A 399 -22.19 19.45 -15.38
N SER A 400 -22.96 18.44 -15.81
CA SER A 400 -24.20 18.05 -15.14
C SER A 400 -23.97 17.49 -13.73
N GLN A 401 -22.97 16.64 -13.57
CA GLN A 401 -22.58 16.07 -12.28
C GLN A 401 -21.99 17.13 -11.35
N PHE A 402 -21.12 17.99 -11.90
CA PHE A 402 -20.49 19.08 -11.14
C PHE A 402 -21.54 20.11 -10.67
N GLY A 403 -22.67 20.24 -11.37
CA GLY A 403 -23.82 21.05 -10.97
C GLY A 403 -24.95 20.29 -10.26
N ASP A 404 -24.76 19.02 -9.90
CA ASP A 404 -25.75 18.26 -9.15
C ASP A 404 -25.67 18.58 -7.65
N TYR A 405 -26.83 18.82 -7.05
CA TYR A 405 -26.95 19.23 -5.65
C TYR A 405 -26.59 18.10 -4.69
N LEU A 406 -27.01 16.86 -5.00
CA LEU A 406 -26.65 15.70 -4.19
C LEU A 406 -25.15 15.43 -4.27
N TYR A 407 -24.57 15.58 -5.45
CA TYR A 407 -23.14 15.45 -5.66
C TYR A 407 -22.34 16.48 -4.84
N ILE A 408 -22.69 17.77 -4.89
CA ILE A 408 -21.99 18.84 -4.16
C ILE A 408 -22.04 18.61 -2.63
N ARG A 409 -23.16 18.10 -2.11
CA ARG A 409 -23.34 17.88 -0.67
C ARG A 409 -22.67 16.62 -0.14
N HIS A 410 -22.72 15.54 -0.92
CA HIS A 410 -22.34 14.21 -0.44
C HIS A 410 -21.06 13.69 -1.07
N THR A 411 -20.25 14.51 -1.73
CA THR A 411 -19.00 14.04 -2.36
C THR A 411 -17.80 14.76 -1.76
N PRO A 412 -16.70 14.04 -1.41
CA PRO A 412 -15.55 14.67 -0.78
C PRO A 412 -14.98 15.80 -1.61
N VAL A 413 -14.47 16.84 -0.96
CA VAL A 413 -13.75 17.96 -1.61
C VAL A 413 -12.74 17.47 -2.64
N LEU A 414 -11.87 16.53 -2.26
CA LEU A 414 -10.81 16.01 -3.14
C LEU A 414 -11.37 15.42 -4.44
N GLN A 415 -12.52 14.77 -4.38
CA GLN A 415 -13.19 14.23 -5.56
C GLN A 415 -13.83 15.35 -6.39
N GLN A 416 -14.39 16.39 -5.76
CA GLN A 416 -14.88 17.57 -6.47
C GLN A 416 -13.76 18.33 -7.20
N GLU A 417 -12.58 18.42 -6.62
CA GLU A 417 -11.38 19.01 -7.23
C GLU A 417 -10.95 18.23 -8.48
N VAL A 418 -10.89 16.90 -8.39
CA VAL A 418 -10.58 16.02 -9.52
C VAL A 418 -11.58 16.23 -10.66
N HIS A 419 -12.88 16.29 -10.37
CA HIS A 419 -13.89 16.54 -11.41
C HIS A 419 -13.86 17.97 -11.96
N ALA A 420 -13.46 18.97 -11.16
CA ALA A 420 -13.21 20.32 -11.65
C ALA A 420 -12.06 20.33 -12.68
N GLN A 421 -10.98 19.58 -12.42
CA GLN A 421 -9.87 19.43 -13.37
C GLN A 421 -10.33 18.78 -14.68
N VAL A 422 -11.10 17.69 -14.61
CA VAL A 422 -11.66 17.03 -15.81
C VAL A 422 -12.55 17.99 -16.60
N LEU A 423 -13.37 18.78 -15.93
CA LEU A 423 -14.26 19.75 -16.57
C LEU A 423 -13.47 20.86 -17.29
N LEU A 424 -12.44 21.40 -16.66
CA LEU A 424 -11.58 22.45 -17.23
C LEU A 424 -10.74 21.93 -18.41
N LEU A 425 -10.11 20.76 -18.25
CA LEU A 425 -9.34 20.13 -19.32
C LEU A 425 -10.24 19.82 -20.53
N SER A 426 -11.40 19.18 -20.31
CA SER A 426 -12.34 18.86 -21.40
C SER A 426 -12.88 20.11 -22.10
N ALA A 427 -13.07 21.22 -21.38
CA ALA A 427 -13.46 22.50 -21.98
C ALA A 427 -12.38 23.06 -22.91
N GLY A 428 -11.11 22.95 -22.52
CA GLY A 428 -9.97 23.35 -23.36
C GLY A 428 -9.94 22.60 -24.68
N TYR A 429 -10.06 21.26 -24.64
CA TYR A 429 -10.17 20.44 -25.85
C TYR A 429 -11.41 20.79 -26.67
N LEU A 430 -12.57 21.00 -26.02
CA LEU A 430 -13.81 21.32 -26.72
C LEU A 430 -13.77 22.70 -27.38
N GLN A 431 -13.06 23.68 -26.83
CA GLN A 431 -12.87 24.98 -27.47
C GLN A 431 -12.08 24.87 -28.76
N ARG A 432 -11.05 24.02 -28.79
CA ARG A 432 -10.20 23.80 -29.97
C ARG A 432 -10.92 22.99 -31.05
N LEU A 433 -11.68 21.96 -30.66
CA LEU A 433 -12.38 21.07 -31.60
C LEU A 433 -13.74 21.60 -32.06
N ALA A 434 -14.52 22.21 -31.16
CA ALA A 434 -15.93 22.53 -31.38
C ALA A 434 -16.39 23.79 -30.62
N PRO A 435 -15.84 24.98 -30.93
CA PRO A 435 -16.08 26.21 -30.17
C PRO A 435 -17.56 26.62 -30.10
N LEU A 436 -18.33 26.36 -31.16
CA LEU A 436 -19.77 26.66 -31.20
C LEU A 436 -20.58 25.80 -30.21
N LYS A 437 -20.25 24.51 -30.06
CA LYS A 437 -20.93 23.60 -29.13
C LYS A 437 -20.60 23.96 -27.67
N LEU A 438 -19.34 24.28 -27.38
CA LEU A 438 -18.94 24.81 -26.07
C LEU A 438 -19.72 26.08 -25.73
N ALA A 439 -19.80 27.03 -26.67
CA ALA A 439 -20.51 28.28 -26.47
C ALA A 439 -22.01 28.06 -26.18
N LEU A 440 -22.64 27.07 -26.84
CA LEU A 440 -24.04 26.72 -26.58
C LEU A 440 -24.24 26.14 -25.17
N GLN A 441 -23.34 25.29 -24.69
CA GLN A 441 -23.46 24.66 -23.37
C GLN A 441 -23.13 25.62 -22.22
N VAL A 442 -22.13 26.48 -22.39
CA VAL A 442 -21.79 27.53 -21.40
C VAL A 442 -22.88 28.60 -21.33
N ARG A 443 -23.58 28.90 -22.43
CA ARG A 443 -24.77 29.77 -22.42
C ARG A 443 -26.05 29.04 -22.01
N GLY A 444 -25.98 27.73 -21.79
CA GLY A 444 -27.11 26.88 -21.43
C GLY A 444 -27.52 27.02 -19.96
N GLY A 445 -28.77 26.65 -19.66
CA GLY A 445 -29.30 26.68 -18.29
C GLY A 445 -28.52 25.80 -17.31
N THR A 446 -27.92 24.70 -17.77
CA THR A 446 -27.13 23.78 -16.93
C THR A 446 -25.90 24.46 -16.32
N PHE A 447 -25.19 25.30 -17.08
CA PHE A 447 -24.02 26.03 -16.58
C PHE A 447 -24.42 27.09 -15.55
N MET A 448 -25.46 27.88 -15.84
CA MET A 448 -25.97 28.88 -14.91
C MET A 448 -26.47 28.23 -13.60
N GLN A 449 -27.20 27.13 -13.70
CA GLN A 449 -27.65 26.35 -12.53
C GLN A 449 -26.47 25.76 -11.75
N MET A 450 -25.41 25.30 -12.43
CA MET A 450 -24.19 24.80 -11.78
C MET A 450 -23.53 25.90 -10.94
N ILE A 451 -23.37 27.11 -11.51
CA ILE A 451 -22.80 28.24 -10.77
C ILE A 451 -23.69 28.60 -9.59
N SER A 452 -25.00 28.80 -9.80
CA SER A 452 -25.93 29.15 -8.71
C SER A 452 -25.89 28.13 -7.57
N LYS A 453 -26.03 26.83 -7.87
CA LYS A 453 -25.99 25.77 -6.86
C LYS A 453 -24.65 25.68 -6.13
N ARG A 454 -23.53 25.95 -6.82
CA ARG A 454 -22.21 25.96 -6.18
C ARG A 454 -21.99 27.17 -5.31
N LEU A 455 -22.48 28.35 -5.72
CA LEU A 455 -22.43 29.56 -4.90
C LEU A 455 -23.35 29.47 -3.66
N GLU A 456 -24.47 28.75 -3.78
CA GLU A 456 -25.38 28.42 -2.67
C GLU A 456 -24.84 27.32 -1.73
N ALA A 457 -23.77 26.63 -2.10
CA ALA A 457 -23.21 25.56 -1.28
C ALA A 457 -22.65 26.11 0.04
N SER A 458 -22.91 25.40 1.15
CA SER A 458 -22.38 25.74 2.47
C SER A 458 -20.85 25.58 2.55
N GLN A 459 -20.29 24.68 1.74
CA GLN A 459 -18.85 24.39 1.71
C GLN A 459 -18.09 25.49 0.95
N THR A 460 -17.09 26.09 1.59
CA THR A 460 -16.32 27.22 1.03
C THR A 460 -15.49 26.79 -0.15
N ARG A 461 -14.84 25.62 -0.06
CA ARG A 461 -14.10 25.06 -1.18
C ARG A 461 -14.96 24.75 -2.39
N ALA A 462 -16.18 24.25 -2.20
CA ALA A 462 -17.11 23.97 -3.31
C ALA A 462 -17.56 25.26 -4.02
N ARG A 463 -17.79 26.35 -3.26
CA ARG A 463 -18.06 27.70 -3.78
C ARG A 463 -16.88 28.22 -4.61
N LEU A 464 -15.66 28.13 -4.07
CA LEU A 464 -14.44 28.57 -4.77
C LEU A 464 -14.23 27.83 -6.09
N LEU A 465 -14.38 26.50 -6.10
CA LEU A 465 -14.31 25.70 -7.34
C LEU A 465 -15.38 26.12 -8.35
N GLY A 466 -16.60 26.43 -7.89
CA GLY A 466 -17.67 26.96 -8.74
C GLY A 466 -17.30 28.31 -9.38
N MET A 467 -16.70 29.22 -8.60
CA MET A 467 -16.21 30.51 -9.09
C MET A 467 -15.08 30.33 -10.11
N ILE A 468 -14.05 29.52 -9.79
CA ILE A 468 -12.91 29.26 -10.68
C ILE A 468 -13.37 28.67 -12.01
N VAL A 469 -14.23 27.64 -11.98
CA VAL A 469 -14.77 27.02 -13.20
C VAL A 469 -15.65 27.99 -13.96
N GLY A 470 -16.48 28.77 -13.28
CA GLY A 470 -17.33 29.79 -13.90
C GLY A 470 -16.54 30.85 -14.66
N GLU A 471 -15.52 31.43 -14.01
CA GLU A 471 -14.62 32.42 -14.61
C GLU A 471 -13.84 31.81 -15.78
N ALA A 472 -13.26 30.62 -15.60
CA ALA A 472 -12.49 29.96 -16.65
C ALA A 472 -13.35 29.68 -17.90
N LEU A 473 -14.53 29.07 -17.75
CA LEU A 473 -15.40 28.74 -18.88
C LEU A 473 -15.99 29.99 -19.57
N SER A 474 -16.34 31.02 -18.80
CA SER A 474 -16.78 32.30 -19.36
C SER A 474 -15.65 32.99 -20.14
N GLN A 475 -14.41 32.96 -19.63
CA GLN A 475 -13.25 33.53 -20.31
C GLN A 475 -12.98 32.91 -21.70
N LEU A 476 -13.29 31.62 -21.89
CA LEU A 476 -13.10 30.93 -23.18
C LEU A 476 -14.13 31.32 -24.23
N VAL A 477 -15.38 31.54 -23.82
CA VAL A 477 -16.51 31.71 -24.74
C VAL A 477 -16.87 33.18 -24.96
N GLU A 478 -16.70 34.02 -23.94
CA GLU A 478 -17.18 35.40 -23.94
C GLU A 478 -16.07 36.40 -24.26
N LYS A 479 -16.44 37.41 -25.06
CA LYS A 479 -15.58 38.56 -25.34
C LYS A 479 -15.36 39.35 -24.04
N SER A 480 -14.23 40.05 -23.94
CA SER A 480 -13.73 40.70 -22.72
C SER A 480 -14.76 41.54 -21.94
N ASP A 481 -15.74 42.11 -22.63
CA ASP A 481 -16.77 42.98 -22.05
C ASP A 481 -17.92 42.22 -21.32
N LYS A 482 -18.07 40.90 -21.54
CA LYS A 482 -19.14 40.07 -20.94
C LYS A 482 -18.62 38.95 -20.04
N ARG A 483 -17.32 38.91 -19.76
CA ARG A 483 -16.72 37.84 -18.96
C ARG A 483 -17.19 37.91 -17.51
N LEU A 484 -17.51 36.76 -16.95
CA LEU A 484 -17.76 36.58 -15.53
C LEU A 484 -16.43 36.73 -14.78
N ASP A 485 -16.37 37.70 -13.88
CA ASP A 485 -15.22 37.96 -12.99
C ASP A 485 -15.78 38.31 -11.61
N PHE A 486 -15.54 37.45 -10.62
CA PHE A 486 -16.03 37.64 -9.25
C PHE A 486 -15.14 38.62 -8.46
N LYS A 487 -13.96 38.99 -8.97
CA LYS A 487 -13.03 39.97 -8.37
C LYS A 487 -12.66 39.67 -6.91
N MET A 488 -12.57 38.40 -6.54
CA MET A 488 -12.17 37.96 -5.20
C MET A 488 -10.65 37.73 -5.12
N GLU A 489 -10.06 37.84 -3.92
CA GLU A 489 -8.64 37.52 -3.71
C GLU A 489 -8.37 36.01 -3.89
N GLU A 490 -9.31 35.17 -3.44
CA GLU A 490 -9.22 33.71 -3.54
C GLU A 490 -9.17 33.21 -4.99
N THR A 491 -9.86 33.87 -5.94
CA THR A 491 -9.87 33.49 -7.37
C THR A 491 -8.61 33.96 -8.12
N LYS A 492 -7.74 34.72 -7.45
CA LYS A 492 -6.42 35.17 -7.93
C LYS A 492 -5.25 34.46 -7.25
N SER A 493 -5.53 33.53 -6.34
CA SER A 493 -4.51 32.66 -5.72
C SER A 493 -3.74 31.87 -6.79
N GLU A 494 -2.48 31.51 -6.50
CA GLU A 494 -1.63 30.69 -7.36
C GLU A 494 -2.34 29.38 -7.78
N GLU A 495 -3.07 28.78 -6.84
CA GLU A 495 -3.86 27.57 -7.10
C GLU A 495 -5.01 27.84 -8.08
N ALA A 496 -5.75 28.93 -7.92
CA ALA A 496 -6.87 29.29 -8.80
C ALA A 496 -6.38 29.60 -10.22
N LEU A 497 -5.22 30.26 -10.34
CA LEU A 497 -4.54 30.49 -11.61
C LEU A 497 -4.09 29.18 -12.26
N TRP A 498 -3.56 28.24 -11.46
CA TRP A 498 -3.21 26.91 -11.93
C TRP A 498 -4.43 26.16 -12.50
N TYR A 499 -5.56 26.15 -11.79
CA TYR A 499 -6.80 25.55 -12.31
C TYR A 499 -7.24 26.20 -13.63
N LYS A 500 -7.21 27.53 -13.73
CA LYS A 500 -7.54 28.26 -14.96
C LYS A 500 -6.61 27.89 -16.12
N SER A 501 -5.33 27.69 -15.85
CA SER A 501 -4.34 27.28 -16.87
C SER A 501 -4.59 25.90 -17.47
N LEU A 502 -5.33 25.01 -16.78
CA LEU A 502 -5.64 23.67 -17.29
C LEU A 502 -6.38 23.68 -18.63
N VAL A 503 -7.12 24.75 -18.91
CA VAL A 503 -7.86 24.90 -20.16
C VAL A 503 -6.93 25.12 -21.36
N GLU A 504 -5.76 25.71 -21.14
CA GLU A 504 -4.78 26.03 -22.17
C GLU A 504 -3.97 24.78 -22.59
N LEU A 505 -3.90 23.77 -21.72
CA LEU A 505 -3.16 22.54 -21.97
C LEU A 505 -3.76 21.73 -23.12
N SER A 506 -2.89 21.20 -23.97
CA SER A 506 -3.25 20.29 -25.06
C SER A 506 -2.17 19.24 -25.23
N ASP A 507 -2.51 18.01 -24.88
CA ASP A 507 -1.64 16.84 -25.00
C ASP A 507 -1.99 16.05 -26.27
N ALA A 508 -1.01 15.34 -26.81
CA ALA A 508 -1.17 14.46 -27.96
C ALA A 508 -0.78 13.02 -27.60
N VAL A 509 -1.28 12.06 -28.38
CA VAL A 509 -0.86 10.66 -28.27
C VAL A 509 0.55 10.51 -28.85
N GLY A 510 1.51 10.04 -28.05
CA GLY A 510 2.93 9.94 -28.41
C GLY A 510 3.50 8.52 -28.32
N SER A 511 4.80 8.39 -28.62
CA SER A 511 5.52 7.11 -28.55
C SER A 511 5.68 6.63 -27.11
N THR A 512 5.74 5.32 -26.89
CA THR A 512 5.92 4.67 -25.57
C THR A 512 7.38 4.72 -25.06
N ASP A 513 8.33 5.16 -25.89
CA ASP A 513 9.77 5.13 -25.58
C ASP A 513 10.21 5.92 -24.32
N PRO A 514 9.63 7.09 -23.98
CA PRO A 514 9.95 7.80 -22.74
C PRO A 514 9.66 7.01 -21.45
N LEU A 515 8.75 6.02 -21.50
CA LEU A 515 8.46 5.16 -20.35
C LEU A 515 9.50 4.04 -20.20
N LYS A 516 10.12 3.60 -21.30
CA LYS A 516 11.18 2.58 -21.30
C LYS A 516 12.47 3.10 -20.65
N SER A 517 12.84 4.35 -20.91
CA SER A 517 14.03 4.98 -20.31
C SER A 517 13.88 5.18 -18.80
N SER A 518 12.66 5.45 -18.32
CA SER A 518 12.35 5.52 -16.88
C SER A 518 12.52 4.15 -16.18
N LEU A 519 12.10 3.06 -16.84
CA LEU A 519 12.32 1.68 -16.35
C LEU A 519 13.80 1.28 -16.27
N LEU A 520 14.64 1.82 -17.17
CA LEU A 520 16.09 1.55 -17.17
C LEU A 520 16.82 2.32 -16.05
N HIS A 521 16.38 3.52 -15.70
CA HIS A 521 16.98 4.29 -14.61
C HIS A 521 16.75 3.69 -13.21
N VAL A 522 15.72 2.85 -13.02
CA VAL A 522 15.53 2.08 -11.77
C VAL A 522 16.43 0.84 -11.70
N ARG A 523 16.90 0.33 -12.85
CA ARG A 523 17.78 -0.86 -12.92
C ARG A 523 19.28 -0.53 -13.00
N ASP A 524 19.68 0.59 -13.63
CA ASP A 524 21.10 0.88 -13.87
C ASP A 524 21.84 1.57 -12.71
N ASP A 525 21.15 2.08 -11.69
CA ASP A 525 21.82 2.61 -10.48
C ASP A 525 22.35 1.50 -9.55
N ARG A 526 22.15 0.22 -9.91
CA ARG A 526 22.62 -0.93 -9.11
C ARG A 526 23.83 -1.66 -9.67
N THR A 527 24.31 -1.39 -10.89
CA THR A 527 25.51 -2.07 -11.41
C THR A 527 26.19 -1.28 -12.54
N LYS A 528 27.07 -0.33 -12.20
CA LYS A 528 28.38 -0.06 -12.85
C LYS A 528 29.01 1.23 -12.30
N LEU A 529 29.66 1.12 -11.15
CA LEU A 529 30.80 1.98 -10.80
C LEU A 529 32.06 1.12 -10.77
N HIS A 530 32.42 0.56 -11.93
CA HIS A 530 33.78 0.11 -12.16
C HIS A 530 34.63 1.34 -12.52
N ARG A 531 35.29 1.85 -11.48
CA ARG A 531 36.24 2.96 -11.54
C ARG A 531 37.39 2.57 -12.47
N GLN A 532 37.33 2.98 -13.74
CA GLN A 532 38.49 2.91 -14.63
C GLN A 532 39.56 3.87 -14.11
N ALA A 533 40.61 3.29 -13.53
CA ALA A 533 41.81 4.00 -13.12
C ALA A 533 42.51 4.58 -14.35
N ARG A 534 42.50 5.91 -14.50
CA ARG A 534 43.46 6.62 -15.37
C ARG A 534 44.73 6.91 -14.57
N LYS A 535 45.84 6.35 -15.07
CA LYS A 535 47.22 6.51 -14.59
C LYS A 535 47.71 7.97 -14.74
N PRO A 536 48.51 8.52 -13.82
CA PRO A 536 49.17 9.81 -13.97
C PRO A 536 50.62 9.66 -14.49
N ALA A 537 51.02 10.53 -15.43
CA ALA A 537 52.40 10.89 -15.78
C ALA A 537 52.31 12.21 -16.56
N SER A 538 53.19 13.21 -16.49
CA SER A 538 54.42 13.45 -15.74
C SER A 538 54.74 14.96 -15.84
N THR A 539 55.45 15.47 -14.83
CA THR A 539 56.15 16.76 -14.62
C THR A 539 56.51 17.67 -15.83
N PRO A 540 56.71 18.99 -15.58
CA PRO A 540 58.09 19.45 -15.31
C PRO A 540 58.24 20.41 -14.11
N LYS A 541 59.40 20.33 -13.46
CA LYS A 541 60.05 21.30 -12.54
C LYS A 541 61.05 22.17 -13.36
N PRO A 542 61.54 23.37 -12.94
CA PRO A 542 62.35 23.52 -11.69
C PRO A 542 62.39 24.88 -10.94
N ALA A 543 62.93 24.79 -9.70
CA ALA A 543 63.70 25.75 -8.86
C ALA A 543 63.04 27.09 -8.42
N SER A 544 63.22 27.64 -7.20
CA SER A 544 64.25 27.53 -6.14
C SER A 544 63.73 28.08 -4.79
N SER A 545 64.32 27.60 -3.67
CA SER A 545 64.61 28.21 -2.34
C SER A 545 63.80 29.43 -1.84
N THR A 546 63.31 29.55 -0.61
CA THR A 546 63.97 29.56 0.73
C THR A 546 62.85 29.72 1.79
N GLY A 547 62.91 29.11 2.97
CA GLY A 547 63.23 29.85 4.19
C GLY A 547 62.11 29.83 5.24
N THR A 548 62.47 29.50 6.47
CA THR A 548 61.68 29.37 7.72
C THR A 548 61.13 30.70 8.26
N THR A 549 59.99 30.70 9.00
CA THR A 549 59.78 31.19 10.41
C THR A 549 58.39 31.81 10.73
N ARG A 550 57.84 31.40 11.91
CA ARG A 550 57.04 32.13 12.94
C ARG A 550 55.60 32.59 12.60
N VAL A 551 54.56 32.07 13.27
CA VAL A 551 53.94 32.47 14.57
C VAL A 551 53.50 33.94 14.60
N ILE A 552 52.21 34.21 14.89
CA ILE A 552 51.70 35.26 15.80
C ILE A 552 50.22 34.92 16.14
N ILE A 553 49.96 34.79 17.44
CA ILE A 553 48.65 34.85 18.11
C ILE A 553 48.42 36.31 18.49
N GLU A 554 47.18 36.80 18.45
CA GLU A 554 46.79 38.06 19.10
C GLU A 554 45.60 37.76 20.03
N GLU A 555 45.93 37.50 21.30
CA GLU A 555 45.06 37.71 22.45
C GLU A 555 45.45 39.05 23.07
N VAL A 556 44.46 39.87 23.42
CA VAL A 556 44.66 41.14 24.13
C VAL A 556 44.35 40.91 25.61
N ASP A 557 45.32 41.33 26.43
CA ASP A 557 45.38 41.34 27.88
C ASP A 557 44.15 41.91 28.59
N SER A 558 43.87 41.33 29.76
CA SER A 558 43.69 42.10 31.00
C SER A 558 43.99 41.17 32.19
N ASP A 559 45.15 41.41 32.80
CA ASP A 559 45.69 40.78 34.00
C ASP A 559 44.81 40.98 35.24
N GLU A 560 44.75 39.96 36.12
CA GLU A 560 44.92 40.15 37.56
C GLU A 560 45.37 38.81 38.20
N GLU A 561 46.49 38.90 38.91
CA GLU A 561 47.34 37.83 39.46
C GLU A 561 46.67 37.05 40.59
N MET A 562 46.73 35.70 40.54
CA MET A 562 46.86 34.84 41.73
C MET A 562 47.59 33.54 41.31
N GLU A 563 48.86 33.44 41.67
CA GLU A 563 49.60 32.19 41.74
C GLU A 563 48.99 31.30 42.84
N ASP A 564 48.66 30.04 42.53
CA ASP A 564 48.66 28.97 43.53
C ASP A 564 48.96 27.62 42.85
N ASP A 565 49.87 26.89 43.47
CA ASP A 565 50.60 25.72 42.98
C ASP A 565 49.72 24.53 42.54
N ILE A 566 49.78 24.16 41.26
CA ILE A 566 49.23 22.89 40.77
C ILE A 566 50.26 21.77 40.99
N ILE A 567 50.11 21.02 42.08
CA ILE A 567 50.80 19.73 42.29
C ILE A 567 50.16 18.69 41.34
N PRO A 568 50.92 18.01 40.47
CA PRO A 568 50.38 16.92 39.66
C PRO A 568 50.01 15.72 40.54
N LEU A 569 48.71 15.42 40.68
CA LEU A 569 48.24 14.21 41.36
C LEU A 569 48.66 12.97 40.56
N LYS A 570 49.35 12.04 41.23
CA LYS A 570 49.61 10.67 40.72
C LYS A 570 48.29 9.93 40.50
N LYS A 571 48.24 9.17 39.40
CA LYS A 571 47.17 8.20 39.13
C LYS A 571 47.10 7.18 40.27
N PRO A 572 45.91 6.81 40.78
CA PRO A 572 45.75 5.63 41.60
C PRO A 572 45.97 4.39 40.73
N ASP A 573 46.93 3.57 41.13
CA ASP A 573 47.03 2.17 40.72
C ASP A 573 45.99 1.40 41.55
N ASP A 574 44.76 1.33 41.04
CA ASP A 574 43.79 0.32 41.50
C ASP A 574 43.58 -0.64 40.33
N ASP A 575 44.43 -1.66 40.37
CA ASP A 575 44.38 -2.90 39.59
C ASP A 575 43.25 -3.78 40.16
N ASP A 576 42.01 -3.47 39.78
CA ASP A 576 40.85 -4.32 40.05
C ASP A 576 40.75 -5.39 38.96
N GLU A 577 41.40 -6.51 39.26
CA GLU A 577 41.13 -7.90 38.86
C GLU A 577 40.57 -8.17 37.44
N ASP A 578 41.45 -8.79 36.65
CA ASP A 578 41.17 -9.65 35.49
C ASP A 578 39.83 -10.41 35.62
N SER A 579 38.78 -9.88 35.00
CA SER A 579 37.64 -10.67 34.56
C SER A 579 37.98 -11.22 33.19
N ASP A 580 38.23 -12.54 33.14
CA ASP A 580 38.42 -13.41 31.99
C ASP A 580 37.53 -13.03 30.78
N ASN A 581 37.97 -12.05 30.00
CA ASN A 581 37.36 -11.72 28.71
C ASN A 581 38.25 -12.31 27.62
N ASP A 582 37.91 -13.55 27.27
CA ASP A 582 38.54 -14.32 26.19
C ASP A 582 38.72 -13.43 24.93
N PRO A 583 39.96 -13.11 24.52
CA PRO A 583 40.25 -12.22 23.40
C PRO A 583 39.81 -12.77 22.04
N GLU A 584 39.36 -14.04 21.95
CA GLU A 584 38.73 -14.58 20.74
C GLU A 584 37.26 -14.16 20.54
N THR A 585 36.60 -13.59 21.55
CA THR A 585 35.16 -13.19 21.45
C THR A 585 34.95 -11.71 21.09
N VAL A 586 36.02 -10.91 21.01
CA VAL A 586 35.92 -9.49 20.65
C VAL A 586 35.78 -9.33 19.13
N LYS A 587 34.53 -9.29 18.64
CA LYS A 587 34.22 -8.85 17.27
C LYS A 587 34.71 -7.40 17.08
N ARG A 588 35.84 -7.22 16.39
CA ARG A 588 36.44 -5.90 16.08
C ARG A 588 35.59 -5.04 15.13
N ASP A 589 34.66 -5.63 14.38
CA ASP A 589 33.76 -4.95 13.44
C ASP A 589 32.38 -4.66 14.06
N ARG A 590 32.33 -3.87 15.15
CA ARG A 590 31.04 -3.35 15.63
C ARG A 590 30.52 -2.30 14.64
N PRO A 591 29.30 -2.46 14.09
CA PRO A 591 28.75 -1.49 13.15
C PRO A 591 28.61 -0.12 13.82
N LYS A 592 28.95 0.94 13.09
CA LYS A 592 28.78 2.32 13.56
C LYS A 592 27.35 2.80 13.32
N ALA A 593 26.87 3.69 14.19
CA ALA A 593 25.57 4.33 14.04
C ALA A 593 25.43 5.06 12.70
N PRO A 594 24.29 4.92 11.99
CA PRO A 594 24.09 5.58 10.70
C PRO A 594 23.98 7.11 10.87
N VAL A 595 24.69 7.85 10.01
CA VAL A 595 24.67 9.33 9.97
C VAL A 595 23.83 9.88 8.82
N TYR A 596 23.67 9.09 7.76
CA TYR A 596 22.91 9.43 6.55
C TYR A 596 21.65 8.57 6.45
N VAL A 597 20.60 9.12 5.84
CA VAL A 597 19.33 8.40 5.65
C VAL A 597 19.53 7.16 4.78
N ARG A 598 20.41 7.23 3.77
CA ARG A 598 20.76 6.06 2.93
C ARG A 598 21.43 4.93 3.72
N SER A 599 22.30 5.26 4.67
CA SER A 599 22.93 4.28 5.57
C SER A 599 21.90 3.66 6.50
N LEU A 600 20.97 4.45 7.02
CA LEU A 600 19.85 3.96 7.83
C LEU A 600 19.00 2.96 7.04
N ILE A 601 18.67 3.27 5.78
CA ILE A 601 17.92 2.36 4.88
C ILE A 601 18.68 1.05 4.66
N THR A 602 19.99 1.12 4.47
CA THR A 602 20.82 -0.08 4.28
C THR A 602 20.79 -0.96 5.52
N TYR A 603 20.82 -0.37 6.72
CA TYR A 603 20.75 -1.14 7.97
C TYR A 603 19.34 -1.66 8.26
N LEU A 604 18.28 -0.92 7.93
CA LEU A 604 16.90 -1.39 8.08
C LEU A 604 16.55 -2.56 7.13
N ARG A 605 17.25 -2.67 5.99
CA ARG A 605 17.13 -3.81 5.08
C ARG A 605 17.88 -5.05 5.55
N ASP A 606 18.90 -4.87 6.37
CA ASP A 606 19.75 -5.94 6.87
C ASP A 606 19.10 -6.61 8.08
N THR A 607 18.07 -7.43 7.83
CA THR A 607 17.30 -8.14 8.86
C THR A 607 18.03 -9.34 9.46
N GLU A 608 19.22 -9.68 8.95
CA GLU A 608 20.02 -10.81 9.42
C GLU A 608 21.05 -10.41 10.49
N ASN A 609 21.29 -9.10 10.66
CA ASN A 609 22.30 -8.57 11.56
C ASN A 609 21.68 -7.80 12.74
N TYR A 610 21.68 -8.44 13.92
CA TYR A 610 21.18 -7.86 15.17
C TYR A 610 21.75 -6.47 15.49
N ASP A 611 23.07 -6.30 15.43
CA ASP A 611 23.73 -5.06 15.84
C ASP A 611 23.35 -3.89 14.91
N ARG A 612 23.23 -4.16 13.60
CA ARG A 612 22.81 -3.16 12.61
C ARG A 612 21.34 -2.80 12.77
N GLN A 613 20.47 -3.79 12.98
CA GLN A 613 19.03 -3.54 13.16
C GLN A 613 18.75 -2.77 14.45
N LYS A 614 19.39 -3.16 15.57
CA LYS A 614 19.29 -2.43 16.84
C LYS A 614 19.77 -0.99 16.72
N LEU A 615 20.91 -0.75 16.09
CA LEU A 615 21.41 0.61 15.84
C LEU A 615 20.49 1.40 14.91
N ALA A 616 19.93 0.79 13.88
CA ALA A 616 19.02 1.45 12.96
C ALA A 616 17.73 1.92 13.66
N VAL A 617 17.07 1.03 14.40
CA VAL A 617 15.80 1.32 15.07
C VAL A 617 15.98 2.37 16.17
N THR A 618 17.06 2.29 16.95
CA THR A 618 17.34 3.26 18.02
C THR A 618 17.73 4.65 17.50
N THR A 619 18.44 4.74 16.37
CA THR A 619 18.88 6.02 15.80
C THR A 619 17.88 6.65 14.82
N ALA A 620 16.94 5.88 14.27
CA ALA A 620 15.97 6.38 13.29
C ALA A 620 15.17 7.60 13.76
N PRO A 621 14.53 7.62 14.95
CA PRO A 621 13.67 8.74 15.38
C PRO A 621 14.41 10.07 15.47
N THR A 622 15.67 10.05 15.95
CA THR A 622 16.50 11.25 16.12
C THR A 622 17.15 11.68 14.81
N LEU A 623 17.64 10.73 14.02
CA LEU A 623 18.29 11.02 12.74
C LEU A 623 17.33 11.67 11.74
N ILE A 624 16.11 11.15 11.64
CA ILE A 624 15.08 11.65 10.72
C ILE A 624 14.71 13.10 11.10
N ARG A 625 14.45 13.37 12.39
CA ARG A 625 14.13 14.72 12.88
C ARG A 625 15.29 15.69 12.64
N ARG A 626 16.54 15.27 12.90
CA ARG A 626 17.73 16.08 12.66
C ARG A 626 17.91 16.44 11.18
N LYS A 627 17.59 15.50 10.29
CA LYS A 627 17.71 15.66 8.83
C LYS A 627 16.46 16.25 8.16
N ALA A 628 15.38 16.48 8.90
CA ALA A 628 14.12 17.03 8.36
C ALA A 628 14.31 18.37 7.65
N ASN A 629 15.13 19.26 8.25
CA ASN A 629 15.43 20.59 7.71
C ASN A 629 16.84 20.69 7.07
N PHE A 630 17.56 19.56 6.95
CA PHE A 630 18.95 19.54 6.49
C PHE A 630 19.09 18.73 5.20
N GLY A 631 19.23 19.43 4.07
CA GLY A 631 19.38 18.84 2.74
C GLY A 631 18.06 18.26 2.18
N THR A 632 18.17 17.48 1.10
CA THR A 632 17.02 16.82 0.43
C THR A 632 16.91 15.33 0.75
N GLU A 633 17.83 14.78 1.58
CA GLU A 633 17.90 13.34 1.87
C GLU A 633 16.56 12.77 2.37
N VAL A 634 15.92 13.39 3.35
CA VAL A 634 14.63 12.89 3.89
C VAL A 634 13.54 12.98 2.83
N LYS A 635 13.48 14.06 2.05
CA LYS A 635 12.44 14.27 1.03
C LYS A 635 12.53 13.23 -0.11
N GLU A 636 13.75 12.91 -0.56
CA GLU A 636 14.01 11.91 -1.60
C GLU A 636 13.70 10.49 -1.12
N HIS A 637 14.12 10.15 0.10
CA HIS A 637 14.05 8.78 0.62
C HIS A 637 12.85 8.52 1.56
N ALA A 638 11.92 9.48 1.71
CA ALA A 638 10.80 9.40 2.65
C ALA A 638 9.90 8.17 2.44
N GLU A 639 9.55 7.88 1.18
CA GLU A 639 8.65 6.77 0.85
C GLU A 639 9.31 5.42 1.11
N GLU A 640 10.56 5.24 0.67
CA GLU A 640 11.34 4.02 0.90
C GLU A 640 11.52 3.76 2.40
N LEU A 641 11.85 4.80 3.16
CA LEU A 641 12.00 4.73 4.61
C LEU A 641 10.67 4.40 5.31
N ALA A 642 9.56 5.01 4.88
CA ALA A 642 8.24 4.73 5.43
C ALA A 642 7.78 3.29 5.12
N THR A 643 8.01 2.80 3.90
CA THR A 643 7.73 1.40 3.52
C THR A 643 8.51 0.42 4.38
N LEU A 644 9.81 0.67 4.60
CA LEU A 644 10.65 -0.18 5.43
C LEU A 644 10.18 -0.19 6.89
N LEU A 645 9.87 0.98 7.46
CA LEU A 645 9.42 1.07 8.86
C LEU A 645 8.03 0.46 9.07
N VAL A 646 7.10 0.61 8.12
CA VAL A 646 5.79 -0.05 8.18
C VAL A 646 5.95 -1.57 8.09
N GLY A 647 6.86 -2.07 7.23
CA GLY A 647 7.10 -3.50 7.05
C GLY A 647 8.00 -4.13 8.11
N LEU A 648 8.60 -3.35 9.01
CA LEU A 648 9.61 -3.84 9.96
C LEU A 648 8.96 -4.68 11.06
N GLN A 649 9.46 -5.91 11.22
CA GLN A 649 9.06 -6.85 12.26
C GLN A 649 10.16 -6.98 13.32
N ASP A 650 9.75 -7.29 14.54
CA ASP A 650 10.69 -7.53 15.64
C ASP A 650 11.18 -8.98 15.59
N THR A 651 12.29 -9.20 14.88
CA THR A 651 12.90 -10.54 14.74
C THR A 651 13.77 -10.92 15.94
N TYR A 652 14.20 -9.94 16.74
CA TYR A 652 15.21 -10.12 17.79
C TYR A 652 14.77 -9.63 19.17
N ASP A 653 13.47 -9.39 19.38
CA ASP A 653 12.90 -8.85 20.61
C ASP A 653 13.66 -7.62 21.13
N ILE A 654 13.81 -6.62 20.26
CA ILE A 654 14.54 -5.39 20.59
C ILE A 654 13.73 -4.58 21.61
N GLU A 655 14.40 -4.09 22.65
CA GLU A 655 13.76 -3.27 23.69
C GLU A 655 13.06 -2.04 23.10
N ASN A 656 11.79 -1.84 23.49
CA ASN A 656 10.94 -0.74 23.01
C ASN A 656 10.83 -0.65 21.47
N PHE A 657 10.98 -1.77 20.76
CA PHE A 657 10.97 -1.81 19.30
C PHE A 657 9.72 -1.17 18.71
N ASP A 658 8.52 -1.56 19.17
CA ASP A 658 7.26 -1.04 18.64
C ASP A 658 7.13 0.48 18.82
N ASP A 659 7.62 1.01 19.95
CA ASP A 659 7.62 2.44 20.24
C ASP A 659 8.64 3.18 19.37
N LEU A 660 9.88 2.68 19.28
CA LEU A 660 10.91 3.26 18.40
C LEU A 660 10.50 3.25 16.93
N ARG A 661 9.84 2.17 16.48
CA ARG A 661 9.24 2.07 15.15
C ARG A 661 8.14 3.13 14.97
N LEU A 662 7.20 3.22 15.91
CA LEU A 662 6.11 4.22 15.88
C LEU A 662 6.66 5.65 15.86
N GLN A 663 7.63 5.96 16.71
CA GLN A 663 8.29 7.26 16.79
C GLN A 663 9.09 7.61 15.53
N SER A 664 9.69 6.61 14.88
CA SER A 664 10.34 6.78 13.58
C SER A 664 9.32 7.13 12.49
N MET A 665 8.17 6.46 12.48
CA MET A 665 7.09 6.78 11.54
C MET A 665 6.53 8.19 11.79
N ILE A 666 6.32 8.57 13.06
CA ILE A 666 5.89 9.94 13.44
C ILE A 666 6.94 10.97 13.00
N ALA A 667 8.23 10.69 13.21
CA ALA A 667 9.32 11.57 12.78
C ALA A 667 9.30 11.85 11.27
N ILE A 668 8.96 10.86 10.44
CA ILE A 668 8.85 11.02 8.99
C ILE A 668 7.67 11.90 8.61
N ILE A 669 6.51 11.67 9.25
CA ILE A 669 5.32 12.50 9.04
C ILE A 669 5.60 13.95 9.41
N VAL A 670 6.19 14.19 10.58
CA VAL A 670 6.50 15.54 11.07
C VAL A 670 7.55 16.21 10.18
N ALA A 671 8.52 15.45 9.67
CA ALA A 671 9.56 15.97 8.79
C ALA A 671 9.00 16.41 7.42
N GLN A 672 8.08 15.65 6.82
CA GLN A 672 7.53 15.91 5.48
C GLN A 672 6.00 15.68 5.42
N PRO A 673 5.20 16.50 6.11
CA PRO A 673 3.78 16.21 6.30
C PRO A 673 2.95 16.27 5.02
N GLN A 674 3.29 17.15 4.07
CA GLN A 674 2.58 17.27 2.80
C GLN A 674 2.69 16.02 1.92
N LYS A 675 3.84 15.35 1.96
CA LYS A 675 4.10 14.14 1.18
C LYS A 675 3.64 12.89 1.94
N MET A 676 3.95 12.82 3.23
CA MET A 676 3.74 11.63 4.04
C MET A 676 2.32 11.49 4.58
N GLY A 677 1.61 12.59 4.87
CA GLY A 677 0.19 12.53 5.28
C GLY A 677 -0.69 11.80 4.26
N PRO A 678 -0.71 12.21 2.98
CA PRO A 678 -1.44 11.50 1.93
C PRO A 678 -0.93 10.09 1.67
N TRP A 679 0.39 9.85 1.79
CA TRP A 679 0.98 8.52 1.64
C TRP A 679 0.49 7.55 2.72
N PHE A 680 0.51 7.93 3.99
CA PHE A 680 -0.02 7.11 5.09
C PHE A 680 -1.54 6.93 4.98
N GLY A 681 -2.26 7.99 4.61
CA GLY A 681 -3.69 7.89 4.29
C GLY A 681 -3.96 6.91 3.13
N LYS A 682 -3.06 6.83 2.14
CA LYS A 682 -3.11 5.85 1.05
C LYS A 682 -2.86 4.43 1.56
N THR A 683 -1.76 4.22 2.26
CA THR A 683 -1.33 2.92 2.82
C THR A 683 -2.37 2.27 3.73
N PHE A 684 -3.23 3.05 4.39
CA PHE A 684 -4.35 2.49 5.16
C PHE A 684 -5.42 1.78 4.30
N PHE A 685 -5.69 2.30 3.10
CA PHE A 685 -6.73 1.79 2.19
C PHE A 685 -6.19 0.89 1.07
N ASP A 686 -4.96 1.16 0.60
CA ASP A 686 -4.26 0.42 -0.44
C ASP A 686 -3.27 -0.59 0.17
N GLY A 687 -3.19 -1.79 -0.40
CA GLY A 687 -2.26 -2.84 0.01
C GLY A 687 -2.84 -3.95 0.91
N ASP A 688 -2.20 -5.11 0.88
CA ASP A 688 -2.55 -6.28 1.70
C ASP A 688 -1.89 -6.19 3.09
N TYR A 689 -2.10 -5.05 3.77
CA TYR A 689 -1.58 -4.84 5.12
C TYR A 689 -2.46 -5.49 6.19
N SER A 690 -1.81 -6.08 7.20
CA SER A 690 -2.47 -6.62 8.39
C SER A 690 -3.18 -5.53 9.19
N VAL A 691 -4.13 -5.94 10.04
CA VAL A 691 -4.88 -5.01 10.90
C VAL A 691 -3.96 -4.24 11.84
N ALA A 692 -2.93 -4.89 12.40
CA ALA A 692 -1.95 -4.24 13.28
C ALA A 692 -1.16 -3.12 12.59
N LEU A 693 -0.79 -3.31 11.32
CA LEU A 693 -0.12 -2.26 10.54
C LEU A 693 -1.06 -1.09 10.26
N ARG A 694 -2.33 -1.36 9.92
CA ARG A 694 -3.34 -0.32 9.72
C ARG A 694 -3.61 0.50 10.99
N VAL A 695 -3.62 -0.16 12.15
CA VAL A 695 -3.72 0.48 13.47
C VAL A 695 -2.52 1.39 13.72
N SER A 696 -1.31 0.91 13.40
CA SER A 696 -0.09 1.71 13.52
C SER A 696 -0.14 2.94 12.63
N VAL A 697 -0.58 2.81 11.37
CA VAL A 697 -0.74 3.93 10.42
C VAL A 697 -1.72 4.99 10.95
N LEU A 698 -2.89 4.57 11.45
CA LEU A 698 -3.87 5.49 12.05
C LEU A 698 -3.31 6.18 13.31
N THR A 699 -2.60 5.44 14.14
CA THR A 699 -1.94 5.96 15.36
C THR A 699 -0.91 7.03 15.02
N VAL A 700 -0.07 6.79 14.01
CA VAL A 700 0.94 7.73 13.53
C VAL A 700 0.30 8.99 12.94
N LEU A 701 -0.79 8.87 12.17
CA LEU A 701 -1.52 10.03 11.65
C LEU A 701 -2.11 10.90 12.79
N GLY A 702 -2.72 10.26 13.79
CA GLY A 702 -3.31 10.95 14.94
C GLY A 702 -2.28 11.62 15.84
N LEU A 703 -1.21 10.91 16.21
CA LEU A 703 -0.14 11.44 17.07
C LEU A 703 0.73 12.47 16.34
N GLY A 704 1.07 12.23 15.07
CA GLY A 704 1.84 13.16 14.25
C GLY A 704 1.13 14.50 14.06
N ALA A 705 -0.19 14.50 13.85
CA ALA A 705 -0.96 15.74 13.78
C ALA A 705 -0.98 16.50 15.12
N ARG A 706 -1.03 15.79 16.26
CA ARG A 706 -0.97 16.42 17.59
C ARG A 706 0.42 16.99 17.90
N GLU A 707 1.49 16.35 17.45
CA GLU A 707 2.87 16.88 17.52
C GLU A 707 3.00 18.14 16.64
N LEU A 708 2.48 18.12 15.41
CA LEU A 708 2.47 19.29 14.51
C LEU A 708 1.65 20.48 15.04
N ALA A 709 0.56 20.20 15.75
CA ALA A 709 -0.25 21.21 16.41
C ALA A 709 0.35 21.70 17.75
N GLY A 710 1.43 21.10 18.23
CA GLY A 710 2.13 21.51 19.45
C GLY A 710 1.44 21.05 20.75
N PHE A 711 0.48 20.13 20.69
CA PHE A 711 -0.14 19.52 21.88
C PHE A 711 0.77 18.49 22.56
N ILE A 712 1.78 17.99 21.84
CA ILE A 712 2.73 16.99 22.32
C ILE A 712 4.12 17.43 21.94
N THR A 713 5.06 17.39 22.87
CA THR A 713 6.49 17.57 22.61
C THR A 713 7.17 16.21 22.74
N SER A 714 7.88 15.78 21.69
CA SER A 714 8.59 14.50 21.70
C SER A 714 9.98 14.62 22.30
N GLU A 715 10.36 13.67 23.15
CA GLU A 715 11.72 13.60 23.75
C GLU A 715 12.81 13.48 22.68
N PHE A 716 12.47 12.86 21.55
CA PHE A 716 13.35 12.73 20.40
C PHE A 716 13.49 14.04 19.60
N ALA A 717 12.52 14.97 19.68
CA ALA A 717 12.66 16.30 19.06
C ALA A 717 13.59 17.21 19.87
N SER A 718 13.54 17.16 21.20
CA SER A 718 14.52 17.86 22.03
C SER A 718 15.93 17.28 21.80
N ALA A 719 16.08 15.94 21.79
CA ALA A 719 17.35 15.28 21.50
C ALA A 719 17.91 15.51 20.09
N ALA A 720 17.05 15.77 19.09
CA ALA A 720 17.47 16.05 17.72
C ALA A 720 17.91 17.51 17.49
N SER A 721 17.67 18.40 18.45
CA SER A 721 18.07 19.81 18.35
C SER A 721 19.59 19.92 18.38
N PHE A 722 20.15 20.70 17.43
CA PHE A 722 21.60 20.83 17.32
C PHE A 722 22.15 21.53 18.57
N PRO A 723 23.25 21.05 19.20
CA PRO A 723 23.78 21.62 20.43
C PRO A 723 24.09 23.12 20.37
N SER A 724 24.40 23.68 19.19
CA SER A 724 24.59 25.13 19.02
C SER A 724 23.31 25.96 19.16
N LYS A 725 22.14 25.33 19.17
CA LYS A 725 20.83 25.97 19.40
C LYS A 725 20.34 25.81 20.85
N MET A 726 21.06 25.03 21.66
CA MET A 726 20.77 24.83 23.08
C MET A 726 21.84 25.55 23.89
N LEU A 727 21.45 26.14 25.02
CA LEU A 727 22.44 26.64 25.95
C LEU A 727 23.15 25.45 26.62
N PRO A 728 24.43 25.59 27.02
CA PRO A 728 25.09 24.59 27.85
C PRO A 728 24.25 24.25 29.08
N GLU A 729 24.14 22.97 29.42
CA GLU A 729 23.17 22.44 30.41
C GLU A 729 23.22 23.16 31.78
N ARG A 730 24.39 23.64 32.19
CA ARG A 730 24.56 24.45 33.41
C ARG A 730 23.96 25.86 33.30
N MET A 731 24.04 26.49 32.13
CA MET A 731 23.42 27.80 31.87
C MET A 731 21.94 27.65 31.55
N GLU A 732 21.53 26.59 30.86
CA GLU A 732 20.11 26.28 30.65
C GLU A 732 19.37 26.18 31.99
N LYS A 733 19.91 25.48 32.99
CA LYS A 733 19.33 25.42 34.33
C LYS A 733 19.26 26.77 35.07
N LEU A 734 20.07 27.75 34.68
CA LEU A 734 20.09 29.09 35.29
C LEU A 734 19.14 30.08 34.59
N TYR A 735 18.93 29.93 33.28
CA TYR A 735 17.98 30.75 32.51
C TYR A 735 16.58 30.12 32.41
N VAL A 736 16.47 28.82 32.66
CA VAL A 736 15.23 28.06 32.78
C VAL A 736 14.94 27.84 34.28
N GLU A 737 14.78 28.93 35.04
CA GLU A 737 14.01 28.87 36.29
C GLU A 737 12.53 28.69 35.92
N ASP A 738 11.94 27.52 36.21
CA ASP A 738 10.49 27.23 36.26
C ASP A 738 9.57 27.90 35.20
N VAL A 739 9.98 27.93 33.93
CA VAL A 739 9.05 28.24 32.81
C VAL A 739 8.15 27.03 32.46
N THR A 740 8.23 25.94 33.22
CA THR A 740 7.27 24.82 33.21
C THR A 740 5.86 25.21 33.63
N SER A 741 5.61 26.44 34.10
CA SER A 741 4.26 26.93 34.45
C SER A 741 3.77 28.15 33.66
N GLY A 742 4.49 28.60 32.63
CA GLY A 742 4.24 29.94 32.05
C GLY A 742 3.52 30.00 30.70
N ASN A 743 3.80 29.09 29.76
CA ASN A 743 3.34 29.31 28.37
C ASN A 743 2.97 28.06 27.55
N GLN A 744 2.89 26.88 28.14
CA GLN A 744 2.31 25.71 27.49
C GLN A 744 0.84 25.58 27.92
N LEU A 745 -0.07 25.47 26.95
CA LEU A 745 -1.39 24.88 27.23
C LEU A 745 -1.13 23.52 27.86
N GLN A 746 -1.71 23.28 29.04
CA GLN A 746 -1.50 22.09 29.88
C GLN A 746 -1.37 20.83 29.02
N SER A 747 -0.13 20.36 28.86
CA SER A 747 0.19 19.13 28.16
C SER A 747 0.91 18.25 29.17
N SER A 748 0.14 17.51 29.97
CA SER A 748 0.63 16.59 30.99
C SER A 748 1.19 15.27 30.41
N SER A 749 1.64 15.27 29.15
CA SER A 749 2.17 14.07 28.51
C SER A 749 3.54 14.32 27.88
N THR A 750 4.60 14.24 28.67
CA THR A 750 5.87 13.70 28.18
C THR A 750 5.59 12.29 27.65
N LEU A 751 6.00 12.01 26.41
CA LEU A 751 5.80 10.72 25.74
C LEU A 751 6.59 9.61 26.44
N LYS A 752 6.04 9.08 27.53
CA LYS A 752 6.48 7.79 28.08
C LYS A 752 5.98 6.69 27.15
N ALA A 753 6.86 5.74 26.78
CA ALA A 753 6.64 4.62 25.85
C ALA A 753 5.16 4.21 25.74
N LEU A 754 4.52 4.54 24.62
CA LEU A 754 3.07 4.38 24.47
C LEU A 754 2.73 3.09 23.71
N PRO A 755 1.81 2.25 24.23
CA PRO A 755 1.25 1.14 23.48
C PRO A 755 0.32 1.65 22.37
N LEU A 756 -0.06 0.77 21.43
CA LEU A 756 -1.03 1.03 20.34
C LEU A 756 -2.39 1.60 20.83
N THR A 757 -2.68 1.53 22.13
CA THR A 757 -3.85 2.11 22.83
C THR A 757 -3.72 3.61 23.11
N ALA A 758 -2.61 4.26 22.75
CA ALA A 758 -2.34 5.69 22.96
C ALA A 758 -3.52 6.61 22.60
N LEU A 759 -4.14 6.39 21.44
CA LEU A 759 -5.24 7.20 20.97
C LEU A 759 -6.50 7.04 21.83
N ASP A 760 -6.72 5.85 22.40
CA ASP A 760 -7.85 5.60 23.30
C ASP A 760 -7.66 6.30 24.64
N THR A 761 -6.44 6.32 25.17
CA THR A 761 -6.11 7.08 26.37
C THR A 761 -6.31 8.58 26.15
N ILE A 762 -5.87 9.10 24.99
CA ILE A 762 -6.07 10.50 24.63
C ILE A 762 -7.56 10.80 24.45
N SER A 763 -8.32 9.93 23.78
CA SER A 763 -9.76 10.13 23.63
C SER A 763 -10.45 10.13 24.99
N LYS A 764 -10.07 9.25 25.92
CA LYS A 764 -10.62 9.21 27.29
C LYS A 764 -10.31 10.48 28.07
N SER A 765 -9.07 10.96 28.01
CA SER A 765 -8.67 12.24 28.62
C SER A 765 -9.50 13.40 28.06
N LEU A 766 -9.57 13.53 26.73
CA LEU A 766 -10.34 14.60 26.10
C LEU A 766 -11.84 14.49 26.43
N THR A 767 -12.41 13.28 26.49
CA THR A 767 -13.79 13.10 26.93
C THR A 767 -14.00 13.56 28.37
N SER A 768 -13.08 13.28 29.29
CA SER A 768 -13.23 13.78 30.66
C SER A 768 -13.11 15.30 30.72
N ASP A 769 -12.22 15.89 29.93
CA ASP A 769 -12.01 17.33 29.87
C ASP A 769 -13.23 18.07 29.31
N PHE A 770 -13.86 17.53 28.26
CA PHE A 770 -15.09 18.08 27.66
C PHE A 770 -16.32 17.88 28.56
N MET A 771 -16.39 16.75 29.28
CA MET A 771 -17.52 16.42 30.15
C MET A 771 -17.44 17.12 31.51
N ALA A 772 -16.25 17.43 32.04
CA ALA A 772 -16.05 18.09 33.33
C ALA A 772 -16.89 19.37 33.53
N PRO A 773 -16.91 20.35 32.60
CA PRO A 773 -17.74 21.56 32.76
C PRO A 773 -19.24 21.25 32.69
N ILE A 774 -19.66 20.29 31.87
CA ILE A 774 -21.07 19.87 31.73
C ILE A 774 -21.54 19.19 33.03
N ALA A 775 -20.71 18.28 33.55
CA ALA A 775 -20.97 17.57 34.80
C ALA A 775 -20.98 18.53 36.00
N ALA A 776 -20.09 19.52 36.05
CA ALA A 776 -20.08 20.54 37.08
C ALA A 776 -21.36 21.39 37.05
N ASN A 777 -21.80 21.84 35.88
CA ASN A 777 -23.06 22.57 35.72
C ASN A 777 -24.28 21.72 36.14
N ALA A 778 -24.31 20.44 35.74
CA ALA A 778 -25.39 19.53 36.12
C ALA A 778 -25.41 19.28 37.64
N ALA A 779 -24.25 19.04 38.25
CA ALA A 779 -24.11 18.87 39.70
C ALA A 779 -24.55 20.13 40.45
N ASP A 780 -24.23 21.31 39.93
CA ASP A 780 -24.74 22.56 40.46
C ASP A 780 -26.28 22.58 40.39
N THR A 781 -26.91 22.36 39.23
CA THR A 781 -28.38 22.37 39.15
C THR A 781 -29.06 21.34 40.06
N ALA A 782 -28.46 20.16 40.24
CA ALA A 782 -28.97 19.10 41.12
C ALA A 782 -28.84 19.42 42.61
N THR A 783 -27.81 20.17 43.01
CA THR A 783 -27.55 20.53 44.41
C THR A 783 -28.41 21.70 44.91
N GLY A 784 -29.23 22.31 44.04
CA GLY A 784 -30.17 23.38 44.38
C GLY A 784 -29.73 24.77 43.88
N PRO A 785 -30.47 25.84 44.25
CA PRO A 785 -30.25 27.20 43.72
C PRO A 785 -28.86 27.75 44.03
N ASP A 786 -28.21 28.35 43.03
CA ASP A 786 -26.83 28.86 43.15
C ASP A 786 -26.65 29.91 44.23
N VAL A 787 -27.71 30.68 44.54
CA VAL A 787 -27.71 31.71 45.59
C VAL A 787 -27.44 31.14 46.98
N LEU A 788 -27.72 29.85 47.20
CA LEU A 788 -27.53 29.17 48.49
C LEU A 788 -26.17 28.48 48.61
N LYS A 789 -25.35 28.47 47.55
CA LYS A 789 -24.06 27.78 47.54
C LYS A 789 -22.91 28.77 47.82
N LEU A 790 -22.02 28.39 48.74
CA LEU A 790 -20.81 29.16 49.06
C LEU A 790 -19.82 29.23 47.88
N SER A 791 -19.86 28.24 46.98
CA SER A 791 -19.13 28.19 45.72
C SER A 791 -19.78 27.13 44.82
N THR A 792 -20.02 27.43 43.56
CA THR A 792 -20.50 26.44 42.58
C THR A 792 -19.37 25.46 42.20
N PHE A 793 -19.71 24.22 41.85
CA PHE A 793 -18.75 23.25 41.33
C PHE A 793 -18.06 23.78 40.08
N ARG A 794 -18.80 24.52 39.23
CA ARG A 794 -18.24 25.28 38.12
C ARG A 794 -17.18 26.29 38.57
N SER A 795 -17.46 27.09 39.61
CA SER A 795 -16.51 28.08 40.13
C SER A 795 -15.24 27.42 40.67
N ARG A 796 -15.34 26.24 41.29
CA ARG A 796 -14.17 25.46 41.74
C ARG A 796 -13.34 24.93 40.58
N LEU A 797 -13.99 24.41 39.53
CA LEU A 797 -13.32 23.96 38.32
C LEU A 797 -12.64 25.12 37.58
N GLU A 798 -13.32 26.27 37.46
CA GLU A 798 -12.77 27.50 36.90
C GLU A 798 -11.61 28.02 37.77
N GLN A 799 -11.66 27.92 39.11
CA GLN A 799 -10.57 28.26 40.03
C GLN A 799 -9.37 27.30 39.92
N GLN A 800 -9.61 26.02 39.68
CA GLN A 800 -8.56 25.03 39.42
C GLN A 800 -7.89 25.31 38.06
N ASN A 801 -8.66 25.71 37.05
CA ASN A 801 -8.14 26.12 35.75
C ASN A 801 -7.47 27.53 35.79
N THR A 802 -7.92 28.44 36.65
CA THR A 802 -7.37 29.81 36.80
C THR A 802 -6.20 29.92 37.75
N SER A 803 -6.06 29.05 38.75
CA SER A 803 -4.82 28.94 39.55
C SER A 803 -3.63 28.47 38.71
N VAL A 804 -3.87 27.71 37.64
CA VAL A 804 -2.87 27.37 36.62
C VAL A 804 -2.69 28.46 35.54
N SER A 805 -3.58 29.46 35.45
CA SER A 805 -3.55 30.50 34.41
C SER A 805 -3.52 31.95 34.91
N LYS A 806 -3.09 32.19 36.17
CA LYS A 806 -2.85 33.54 36.73
C LYS A 806 -1.73 34.36 36.01
N GLY A 807 -1.15 33.84 34.93
CA GLY A 807 -0.26 34.57 34.02
C GLY A 807 -0.85 34.97 32.67
N ARG A 808 -2.13 34.67 32.36
CA ARG A 808 -2.71 34.92 31.02
C ARG A 808 -4.02 35.68 31.09
N GLU A 809 -3.96 37.01 30.97
CA GLU A 809 -5.08 37.76 30.41
C GLU A 809 -5.37 37.21 29.01
N LYS A 810 -6.61 36.78 28.75
CA LYS A 810 -7.04 36.34 27.41
C LYS A 810 -6.78 37.48 26.43
N PRO A 811 -5.77 37.42 25.55
CA PRO A 811 -5.70 38.39 24.48
C PRO A 811 -6.91 38.09 23.60
N ARG A 812 -7.61 39.13 23.14
CA ARG A 812 -8.50 39.01 21.98
C ARG A 812 -7.60 38.68 20.78
N ILE A 813 -7.22 37.42 20.63
CA ILE A 813 -6.38 36.93 19.54
C ILE A 813 -7.27 36.99 18.30
N ARG A 814 -7.01 37.98 17.43
CA ARG A 814 -7.45 37.90 16.03
C ARG A 814 -6.93 36.57 15.49
N ALA A 815 -7.78 35.79 14.83
CA ALA A 815 -7.41 34.50 14.25
C ALA A 815 -6.22 34.68 13.28
N ILE A 816 -5.00 34.50 13.79
CA ILE A 816 -3.81 34.41 12.97
C ILE A 816 -3.98 33.10 12.19
N PRO A 817 -3.89 33.11 10.85
CA PRO A 817 -4.00 31.89 10.06
C PRO A 817 -2.86 30.96 10.49
N ASN A 818 -3.23 29.89 11.21
CA ASN A 818 -2.28 28.90 11.65
C ASN A 818 -1.92 28.03 10.44
N THR A 819 -0.72 28.21 9.89
CA THR A 819 -0.20 27.42 8.76
C THR A 819 -0.20 25.93 9.08
N THR A 820 -0.03 25.54 10.35
CA THR A 820 -0.08 24.12 10.74
C THR A 820 -1.50 23.54 10.68
N ALA A 821 -2.51 24.33 11.03
CA ALA A 821 -3.91 23.90 10.97
C ALA A 821 -4.39 23.69 9.52
N GLN A 822 -4.00 24.59 8.60
CA GLN A 822 -4.26 24.40 7.18
C GLN A 822 -3.58 23.14 6.64
N LEU A 823 -2.33 22.90 7.04
CA LEU A 823 -1.56 21.73 6.65
C LEU A 823 -2.19 20.42 7.17
N ILE A 824 -2.69 20.40 8.41
CA ILE A 824 -3.42 19.24 8.96
C ILE A 824 -4.69 18.96 8.14
N ALA A 825 -5.45 20.01 7.80
CA ALA A 825 -6.65 19.87 6.99
C ALA A 825 -6.34 19.27 5.60
N THR A 826 -5.39 19.87 4.86
CA THR A 826 -5.06 19.50 3.48
C THR A 826 -4.33 18.17 3.36
N SER A 827 -3.41 17.87 4.27
CA SER A 827 -2.49 16.73 4.13
C SER A 827 -2.92 15.49 4.91
N PHE A 828 -3.76 15.64 5.94
CA PHE A 828 -4.19 14.51 6.78
C PHE A 828 -5.70 14.28 6.66
N PHE A 829 -6.50 15.28 7.01
CA PHE A 829 -7.93 15.09 7.18
C PHE A 829 -8.66 14.82 5.86
N PHE A 830 -8.51 15.68 4.85
CA PHE A 830 -9.22 15.52 3.57
C PHE A 830 -8.78 14.28 2.76
N PRO A 831 -7.48 13.93 2.67
CA PRO A 831 -7.07 12.70 2.00
C PRO A 831 -7.63 11.44 2.66
N LEU A 832 -7.65 11.41 4.00
CA LEU A 832 -8.16 10.27 4.78
C LEU A 832 -9.68 10.14 4.61
N SER A 833 -10.43 11.23 4.77
CA SER A 833 -11.88 11.26 4.65
C SER A 833 -12.36 10.92 3.23
N ALA A 834 -11.68 11.45 2.20
CA ALA A 834 -12.04 11.21 0.81
C ALA A 834 -11.84 9.74 0.40
N ARG A 835 -10.72 9.13 0.81
CA ARG A 835 -10.44 7.71 0.53
C ARG A 835 -11.41 6.79 1.25
N PHE A 836 -11.80 7.10 2.48
CA PHE A 836 -12.84 6.35 3.20
C PHE A 836 -14.18 6.39 2.47
N GLN A 837 -14.63 7.58 2.08
CA GLN A 837 -15.89 7.73 1.35
C GLN A 837 -15.86 7.04 -0.02
N SER A 838 -14.71 7.05 -0.71
CA SER A 838 -14.52 6.30 -1.96
C SER A 838 -14.58 4.79 -1.72
N ALA A 839 -13.92 4.31 -0.65
CA ALA A 839 -13.94 2.89 -0.28
C ALA A 839 -15.34 2.38 0.07
N ILE A 840 -16.17 3.18 0.76
CA ILE A 840 -17.57 2.83 1.05
C ILE A 840 -18.39 2.67 -0.23
N ARG A 841 -18.18 3.56 -1.22
CA ARG A 841 -18.96 3.56 -2.47
C ARG A 841 -18.50 2.47 -3.44
N SER A 842 -17.23 2.10 -3.42
CA SER A 842 -16.66 1.05 -4.26
C SER A 842 -17.18 -0.34 -3.91
N SER A 843 -17.55 -1.12 -4.93
CA SER A 843 -17.99 -2.53 -4.75
C SER A 843 -16.86 -3.42 -4.22
N ALA A 844 -15.60 -3.12 -4.58
CA ALA A 844 -14.44 -3.84 -4.08
C ALA A 844 -14.11 -3.48 -2.62
N GLY A 845 -14.35 -2.22 -2.21
CA GLY A 845 -14.19 -1.79 -0.82
C GLY A 845 -15.24 -2.41 0.11
N ARG A 846 -16.48 -2.54 -0.35
CA ARG A 846 -17.55 -3.27 0.36
C ARG A 846 -17.28 -4.77 0.48
N ALA A 847 -16.72 -5.40 -0.54
CA ALA A 847 -16.34 -6.82 -0.50
C ALA A 847 -15.14 -7.09 0.42
N ARG A 848 -14.23 -6.12 0.59
CA ARG A 848 -13.02 -6.29 1.39
C ARG A 848 -13.25 -6.26 2.89
N GLY A 849 -14.38 -5.75 3.42
CA GLY A 849 -14.82 -5.88 4.83
C GLY A 849 -13.93 -5.31 5.95
N ILE A 850 -12.62 -5.17 5.72
CA ILE A 850 -11.59 -4.83 6.70
C ILE A 850 -11.81 -3.42 7.28
N ILE A 851 -12.29 -2.48 6.47
CA ILE A 851 -12.54 -1.08 6.88
C ILE A 851 -13.70 -0.98 7.89
N PHE A 852 -14.64 -1.94 7.85
CA PHE A 852 -15.80 -1.99 8.75
C PHE A 852 -15.60 -2.93 9.94
N GLN A 853 -14.38 -3.46 10.14
CA GLN A 853 -14.06 -4.14 11.38
C GLN A 853 -14.25 -3.16 12.54
N PRO A 854 -15.05 -3.49 13.58
CA PRO A 854 -15.49 -2.49 14.55
C PRO A 854 -14.36 -1.76 15.28
N PHE A 855 -13.31 -2.49 15.65
CA PHE A 855 -12.11 -1.92 16.26
C PHE A 855 -11.41 -0.89 15.34
N LEU A 856 -11.22 -1.25 14.06
CA LEU A 856 -10.54 -0.38 13.11
C LEU A 856 -11.38 0.86 12.77
N LEU A 857 -12.71 0.69 12.66
CA LEU A 857 -13.65 1.77 12.45
C LEU A 857 -13.68 2.73 13.65
N SER A 858 -13.71 2.20 14.88
CA SER A 858 -13.63 3.01 16.12
C SER A 858 -12.36 3.87 16.14
N LEU A 859 -11.21 3.26 15.84
CA LEU A 859 -9.93 3.97 15.77
C LEU A 859 -9.89 5.01 14.64
N TYR A 860 -10.47 4.69 13.48
CA TYR A 860 -10.58 5.61 12.36
C TYR A 860 -11.43 6.85 12.71
N LEU A 861 -12.57 6.67 13.39
CA LEU A 861 -13.40 7.79 13.84
C LEU A 861 -12.70 8.63 14.91
N LYS A 862 -12.04 7.98 15.88
CA LYS A 862 -11.23 8.67 16.90
C LYS A 862 -10.09 9.48 16.28
N THR A 863 -9.39 8.93 15.28
CA THR A 863 -8.32 9.67 14.58
C THR A 863 -8.85 10.87 13.82
N LEU A 864 -9.96 10.75 13.08
CA LEU A 864 -10.59 11.91 12.43
C LEU A 864 -10.98 13.00 13.44
N ALA A 865 -11.53 12.61 14.59
CA ALA A 865 -11.87 13.55 15.68
C ALA A 865 -10.62 14.25 16.23
N LEU A 866 -9.53 13.49 16.44
CA LEU A 866 -8.25 14.04 16.90
C LEU A 866 -7.59 14.96 15.88
N LEU A 867 -7.72 14.68 14.57
CA LEU A 867 -7.26 15.58 13.51
C LEU A 867 -8.04 16.90 13.51
N LEU A 868 -9.36 16.85 13.72
CA LEU A 868 -10.19 18.05 13.85
C LEU A 868 -9.82 18.87 15.11
N HIS A 869 -9.63 18.19 16.24
CA HIS A 869 -9.15 18.82 17.47
C HIS A 869 -7.76 19.45 17.29
N ALA A 870 -6.85 18.76 16.59
CA ALA A 870 -5.50 19.25 16.32
C ALA A 870 -5.50 20.51 15.43
N ALA A 871 -6.41 20.60 14.46
CA ALA A 871 -6.57 21.80 13.64
C ALA A 871 -7.10 22.99 14.49
N GLY A 872 -8.06 22.72 15.38
CA GLY A 872 -8.57 23.70 16.35
C GLY A 872 -9.57 24.72 15.76
N PRO A 873 -10.15 25.57 16.63
CA PRO A 873 -11.30 26.44 16.29
C PRO A 873 -10.96 27.59 15.33
N SER A 874 -9.69 27.99 15.26
CA SER A 874 -9.23 29.13 14.43
C SER A 874 -8.91 28.75 12.98
N THR A 875 -9.19 27.52 12.56
CA THR A 875 -8.89 27.02 11.21
C THR A 875 -9.85 27.60 10.17
N LEU A 876 -9.32 28.14 9.07
CA LEU A 876 -10.15 28.66 7.97
C LEU A 876 -10.97 27.56 7.29
N ALA A 877 -10.39 26.37 7.13
CA ALA A 877 -11.04 25.19 6.55
C ALA A 877 -11.98 24.45 7.52
N LEU A 878 -12.21 24.97 8.74
CA LEU A 878 -13.04 24.30 9.75
C LEU A 878 -14.46 23.95 9.25
N PRO A 879 -15.21 24.85 8.56
CA PRO A 879 -16.55 24.51 8.06
C PRO A 879 -16.50 23.29 7.14
N ASP A 880 -15.52 23.25 6.24
CA ASP A 880 -15.39 22.18 5.25
C ASP A 880 -15.00 20.86 5.94
N MET A 881 -14.14 20.90 6.96
CA MET A 881 -13.81 19.73 7.78
C MET A 881 -15.04 19.21 8.56
N THR A 882 -15.83 20.12 9.11
CA THR A 882 -17.03 19.76 9.88
C THR A 882 -18.09 19.12 9.00
N THR A 883 -18.35 19.67 7.80
CA THR A 883 -19.30 19.10 6.84
C THR A 883 -18.91 17.68 6.43
N GLU A 884 -17.62 17.43 6.18
CA GLU A 884 -17.12 16.12 5.76
C GLU A 884 -17.20 15.09 6.90
N LEU A 885 -16.77 15.48 8.11
CA LEU A 885 -16.88 14.61 9.28
C LEU A 885 -18.35 14.27 9.56
N TRP A 886 -19.24 15.25 9.47
CA TRP A 886 -20.66 15.05 9.68
C TRP A 886 -21.27 14.11 8.62
N GLY A 887 -20.92 14.30 7.34
CA GLY A 887 -21.34 13.41 6.26
C GLY A 887 -20.89 11.96 6.46
N ILE A 888 -19.69 11.75 7.03
CA ILE A 888 -19.20 10.42 7.40
C ILE A 888 -20.00 9.84 8.57
N LEU A 889 -20.20 10.60 9.64
CA LEU A 889 -20.90 10.15 10.85
C LEU A 889 -22.38 9.86 10.60
N LEU A 890 -23.09 10.69 9.82
CA LEU A 890 -24.50 10.44 9.46
C LEU A 890 -24.66 9.42 8.32
N GLY A 891 -23.56 8.96 7.71
CA GLY A 891 -23.58 7.97 6.66
C GLY A 891 -24.29 6.68 7.11
N SER A 892 -25.20 6.17 6.27
CA SER A 892 -26.00 4.97 6.58
C SER A 892 -25.15 3.74 6.88
N SER A 893 -23.98 3.61 6.23
CA SER A 893 -23.04 2.51 6.47
C SER A 893 -22.42 2.56 7.87
N VAL A 894 -21.95 3.73 8.33
CA VAL A 894 -21.34 3.89 9.66
C VAL A 894 -22.39 3.70 10.75
N ARG A 895 -23.58 4.29 10.59
CA ARG A 895 -24.68 4.13 11.53
C ARG A 895 -25.15 2.69 11.68
N ALA A 896 -25.20 1.92 10.57
CA ALA A 896 -25.57 0.52 10.63
C ALA A 896 -24.60 -0.31 11.49
N HIS A 897 -23.30 0.00 11.45
CA HIS A 897 -22.28 -0.67 12.27
C HIS A 897 -22.23 -0.14 13.71
N ALA A 898 -22.75 1.07 13.96
CA ALA A 898 -22.94 1.59 15.32
C ALA A 898 -24.10 0.88 16.04
N VAL A 899 -25.12 0.40 15.32
CA VAL A 899 -26.22 -0.35 15.94
C VAL A 899 -25.72 -1.75 16.34
N GLY A 900 -25.47 -1.94 17.63
CA GLY A 900 -25.07 -3.23 18.22
C GLY A 900 -23.63 -3.29 18.74
N ASP A 901 -22.79 -2.30 18.47
CA ASP A 901 -21.41 -2.23 18.95
C ASP A 901 -21.15 -0.96 19.81
N LEU A 902 -20.78 -1.17 21.07
CA LEU A 902 -20.52 -0.09 22.03
C LEU A 902 -19.23 0.69 21.70
N GLY A 903 -18.21 0.04 21.13
CA GLY A 903 -16.93 0.67 20.81
C GLY A 903 -17.04 1.62 19.62
N VAL A 904 -17.87 1.29 18.63
CA VAL A 904 -18.15 2.16 17.48
C VAL A 904 -19.06 3.33 17.89
N THR A 905 -20.09 3.08 18.69
CA THR A 905 -20.98 4.15 19.21
C THR A 905 -20.21 5.11 20.11
N HIS A 906 -19.34 4.63 20.99
CA HIS A 906 -18.44 5.47 21.79
C HIS A 906 -17.59 6.39 20.90
N ALA A 907 -16.92 5.84 19.88
CA ALA A 907 -16.08 6.62 18.98
C ALA A 907 -16.87 7.64 18.15
N MET A 908 -18.08 7.29 17.72
CA MET A 908 -18.98 8.18 17.00
C MET A 908 -19.45 9.34 17.88
N LEU A 909 -19.84 9.08 19.13
CA LEU A 909 -20.21 10.12 20.10
C LEU A 909 -19.01 10.99 20.48
N PHE A 910 -17.82 10.41 20.66
CA PHE A 910 -16.60 11.17 20.88
C PHE A 910 -16.28 12.10 19.70
N ALA A 911 -16.42 11.62 18.46
CA ALA A 911 -16.22 12.44 17.27
C ALA A 911 -17.25 13.58 17.15
N LEU A 912 -18.52 13.31 17.47
CA LEU A 912 -19.57 14.33 17.54
C LEU A 912 -19.28 15.37 18.63
N LEU A 913 -18.94 14.93 19.84
CA LEU A 913 -18.63 15.84 20.95
C LEU A 913 -17.43 16.73 20.61
N THR A 914 -16.35 16.14 20.10
CA THR A 914 -15.15 16.88 19.68
C THR A 914 -15.48 17.88 18.57
N MET A 915 -16.32 17.51 17.60
CA MET A 915 -16.78 18.42 16.56
C MET A 915 -17.56 19.60 17.16
N LEU A 916 -18.49 19.35 18.09
CA LEU A 916 -19.29 20.40 18.74
C LEU A 916 -18.42 21.33 19.60
N GLU A 917 -17.40 20.81 20.27
CA GLU A 917 -16.44 21.58 21.07
C GLU A 917 -15.60 22.52 20.23
N VAL A 918 -14.97 22.00 19.17
CA VAL A 918 -14.13 22.81 18.27
C VAL A 918 -14.96 23.90 17.58
N ASN A 919 -16.27 23.70 17.42
CA ASN A 919 -17.18 24.69 16.85
C ASN A 919 -17.97 25.50 17.89
N GLY A 920 -17.60 25.46 19.17
CA GLY A 920 -18.37 26.14 20.23
C GLY A 920 -18.65 27.61 19.95
N ASP A 921 -17.68 28.33 19.39
CA ASP A 921 -17.80 29.75 19.04
C ASP A 921 -18.58 30.00 17.73
N ARG A 922 -18.71 28.98 16.88
CA ARG A 922 -19.32 29.04 15.54
C ARG A 922 -20.66 28.32 15.45
N MET A 923 -21.22 27.91 16.59
CA MET A 923 -22.47 27.17 16.65
C MET A 923 -23.65 27.92 15.98
N ARG A 924 -23.59 29.26 15.95
CA ARG A 924 -24.53 30.10 15.20
C ARG A 924 -24.53 29.80 13.70
N ASP A 925 -23.35 29.84 13.07
CA ASP A 925 -23.18 29.60 11.64
C ASP A 925 -23.63 28.19 11.28
N ILE A 926 -23.34 27.22 12.15
CA ILE A 926 -23.72 25.82 11.96
C ILE A 926 -25.23 25.66 12.01
N CYS A 927 -25.91 26.22 13.01
CA CYS A 927 -27.38 26.16 13.09
C CYS A 927 -28.06 26.85 11.91
N GLN A 928 -27.45 27.88 11.32
CA GLN A 928 -27.97 28.56 10.14
C GLN A 928 -27.73 27.80 8.83
N THR A 929 -26.52 27.26 8.64
CA THR A 929 -26.08 26.64 7.38
C THR A 929 -26.38 25.14 7.31
N MET A 930 -26.42 24.45 8.44
CA MET A 930 -26.51 22.99 8.58
C MET A 930 -27.62 22.58 9.58
N SER A 931 -28.78 23.24 9.52
CA SER A 931 -29.89 23.00 10.46
C SER A 931 -30.44 21.58 10.41
N ARG A 932 -30.45 20.96 9.22
CA ARG A 932 -30.95 19.58 9.05
C ARG A 932 -30.04 18.58 9.75
N GLU A 933 -28.73 18.72 9.55
CA GLU A 933 -27.72 17.84 10.11
C GLU A 933 -27.72 17.92 11.66
N VAL A 934 -27.92 19.12 12.21
CA VAL A 934 -28.12 19.34 13.66
C VAL A 934 -29.33 18.56 14.19
N ILE A 935 -30.49 18.70 13.56
CA ILE A 935 -31.72 18.00 13.99
C ILE A 935 -31.55 16.49 13.85
N GLU A 936 -30.98 16.03 12.74
CA GLU A 936 -30.74 14.61 12.49
C GLU A 936 -29.76 14.00 13.51
N THR A 937 -28.72 14.75 13.93
CA THR A 937 -27.88 14.31 15.05
C THR A 937 -28.62 14.27 16.36
N GLN A 938 -29.46 15.26 16.65
CA GLN A 938 -30.23 15.29 17.88
C GLN A 938 -31.13 14.05 17.97
N GLU A 939 -31.89 13.76 16.91
CA GLU A 939 -32.76 12.58 16.84
C GLU A 939 -31.97 11.27 17.02
N TRP A 940 -30.83 11.14 16.32
CA TRP A 940 -30.00 9.95 16.44
C TRP A 940 -29.39 9.78 17.84
N VAL A 941 -28.84 10.83 18.44
CA VAL A 941 -28.27 10.76 19.79
C VAL A 941 -29.36 10.49 20.83
N VAL A 942 -30.56 11.03 20.66
CA VAL A 942 -31.73 10.70 21.49
C VAL A 942 -32.07 9.22 21.40
N GLN A 943 -32.07 8.64 20.19
CA GLN A 943 -32.31 7.20 20.00
C GLN A 943 -31.24 6.35 20.71
N VAL A 944 -29.97 6.72 20.59
CA VAL A 944 -28.85 6.03 21.26
C VAL A 944 -28.98 6.13 22.78
N PHE A 945 -29.31 7.31 23.31
CA PHE A 945 -29.47 7.54 24.76
C PHE A 945 -30.60 6.69 25.36
N HIS A 946 -31.74 6.57 24.67
CA HIS A 946 -32.87 5.75 25.11
C HIS A 946 -32.65 4.24 24.87
N GLY A 947 -31.83 3.89 23.88
CA GLY A 947 -31.54 2.50 23.51
C GLY A 947 -30.58 1.77 24.47
N ILE A 948 -29.78 2.50 25.27
CA ILE A 948 -28.75 1.94 26.14
C ILE A 948 -29.20 1.87 27.61
N ARG A 949 -29.03 0.71 28.24
CA ARG A 949 -29.41 0.44 29.64
C ARG A 949 -28.31 0.80 30.65
N GLY A 950 -27.87 2.06 30.63
CA GLY A 950 -26.85 2.57 31.56
C GLY A 950 -27.38 3.08 32.92
N GLU A 951 -28.33 2.39 33.57
CA GLU A 951 -28.89 2.83 34.87
C GLU A 951 -28.02 2.49 36.08
N ASP A 952 -27.14 1.49 35.97
CA ASP A 952 -26.34 0.98 37.10
C ASP A 952 -25.06 1.79 37.40
N GLY A 953 -24.81 2.90 36.68
CA GLY A 953 -23.74 3.87 37.00
C GLY A 953 -22.30 3.38 36.84
N SER A 954 -22.07 2.11 36.49
CA SER A 954 -20.74 1.54 36.25
C SER A 954 -20.71 0.67 34.99
N GLY A 955 -19.70 0.87 34.13
CA GLY A 955 -19.47 0.07 32.91
C GLY A 955 -19.42 0.90 31.63
N GLU A 956 -19.02 0.27 30.53
CA GLU A 956 -18.88 0.91 29.21
C GLU A 956 -20.21 1.48 28.70
N GLU A 957 -21.35 0.84 29.01
CA GLU A 957 -22.68 1.34 28.69
C GLU A 957 -22.99 2.68 29.39
N ALA A 958 -22.55 2.85 30.64
CA ALA A 958 -22.73 4.09 31.38
C ALA A 958 -21.87 5.22 30.80
N GLU A 959 -20.62 4.91 30.37
CA GLU A 959 -19.75 5.88 29.69
C GLU A 959 -20.35 6.35 28.37
N VAL A 960 -20.86 5.43 27.54
CA VAL A 960 -21.50 5.77 26.26
C VAL A 960 -22.78 6.58 26.50
N LYS A 961 -23.59 6.23 27.51
CA LYS A 961 -24.79 6.98 27.88
C LYS A 961 -24.47 8.39 28.38
N ALA A 962 -23.41 8.55 29.17
CA ALA A 962 -22.92 9.85 29.62
C ALA A 962 -22.44 10.72 28.45
N LEU A 963 -21.70 10.15 27.49
CA LEU A 963 -21.27 10.86 26.28
C LEU A 963 -22.45 11.27 25.39
N ALA A 964 -23.46 10.41 25.25
CA ALA A 964 -24.68 10.74 24.53
C ALA A 964 -25.41 11.92 25.20
N ALA A 965 -25.52 11.92 26.53
CA ALA A 965 -26.07 13.05 27.27
C ALA A 965 -25.25 14.33 27.06
N GLY A 966 -23.92 14.26 27.12
CA GLY A 966 -23.02 15.39 26.86
C GLY A 966 -23.22 16.02 25.48
N CYS A 967 -23.33 15.19 24.44
CA CYS A 967 -23.64 15.64 23.08
C CYS A 967 -25.00 16.37 23.02
N LEU A 968 -26.05 15.82 23.65
CA LEU A 968 -27.38 16.44 23.67
C LEU A 968 -27.39 17.79 24.38
N VAL A 969 -26.70 17.92 25.51
CA VAL A 969 -26.59 19.20 26.22
C VAL A 969 -25.94 20.25 25.32
N ARG A 970 -24.82 19.93 24.67
CA ARG A 970 -24.13 20.88 23.78
C ARG A 970 -24.93 21.26 22.55
N ILE A 971 -25.64 20.31 21.94
CA ILE A 971 -26.55 20.61 20.82
C ILE A 971 -27.68 21.54 21.28
N ASN A 972 -28.30 21.26 22.44
CA ASN A 972 -29.38 22.08 22.98
C ASN A 972 -28.90 23.49 23.36
N GLU A 973 -27.75 23.63 24.04
CA GLU A 973 -27.15 24.93 24.34
C GLU A 973 -26.88 25.73 23.06
N GLY A 974 -26.39 25.08 22.01
CA GLY A 974 -26.18 25.70 20.70
C GLY A 974 -27.47 26.19 20.04
N MET A 975 -28.50 25.36 20.04
CA MET A 975 -29.81 25.71 19.50
C MET A 975 -30.52 26.80 20.31
N GLU A 976 -30.40 26.79 21.64
CA GLU A 976 -30.95 27.83 22.51
C GLU A 976 -30.30 29.18 22.28
N LYS A 977 -28.95 29.22 22.17
CA LYS A 977 -28.23 30.44 21.78
C LYS A 977 -28.70 30.99 20.43
N TYR A 978 -28.97 30.10 19.47
CA TYR A 978 -29.51 30.49 18.17
C TYR A 978 -30.96 30.99 18.25
N ARG A 979 -31.83 30.32 19.03
CA ARG A 979 -33.23 30.74 19.25
C ARG A 979 -33.35 32.08 19.97
N MET A 980 -32.57 32.28 21.02
CA MET A 980 -32.52 33.55 21.77
C MET A 980 -32.12 34.71 20.87
N LEU A 981 -31.22 34.47 19.92
CA LEU A 981 -30.80 35.48 18.95
C LEU A 981 -31.88 35.75 17.89
N LEU A 982 -32.53 34.73 17.34
CA LEU A 982 -33.66 34.91 16.43
C LEU A 982 -34.82 35.69 17.10
N MET A 983 -35.07 35.42 18.38
CA MET A 983 -36.04 36.17 19.16
C MET A 983 -35.58 37.61 19.43
N GLY A 984 -34.29 37.84 19.65
CA GLY A 984 -33.69 39.17 19.78
C GLY A 984 -33.77 40.00 18.49
N ASP A 985 -33.48 39.40 17.34
CA ASP A 985 -33.56 40.05 16.02
C ASP A 985 -35.01 40.32 15.58
N MET A 986 -36.00 39.57 16.08
CA MET A 986 -37.42 39.86 15.85
C MET A 986 -37.99 40.98 16.73
N ILE A 987 -37.31 41.34 17.81
CA ILE A 987 -37.71 42.39 18.75
C ILE A 987 -36.96 43.71 18.47
N GLY A 988 -35.91 43.67 17.65
CA GLY A 988 -35.04 44.80 17.27
C GLY A 988 -35.51 45.62 16.07
#